data_AF-A0A1H8M5N8-F1
#
_entry.id   AF-A0A1H8M5N8-F1
#
_cell.length_a   1.000
_cell.length_b   1.000
_cell.length_c   1.000
_cell.angle_alpha   90.00
_cell.angle_beta   90.00
_cell.angle_gamma   90.00
#
_symmetry.space_group_name_H-M   'P 1'
#
loop_
_entity.id
_entity.type
_entity.pdbx_description
1 polymer ?
#
loop_
_entity_poly.entity_id
_entity_poly.type
_entity_poly.pdbx_seq_one_letter_code
_entity_poly.pdbx_strand_id
1 'polypeptide(L)'
;MNLSEESLNTINESVYKCLDECLKKLNKRIHLKLFSLVYEKGGFTSQTRVKKTVAVQENAYPIAPQTLPRWEDLGKELRVPLPAAENALTPKELKSYFDKKLYREEQGIEYEKAADLETDGDSEATVSTEDETRILYSNHLHFSIHGSPVVISYILEIWNVDPVSRKMFYDKPEYSYLRMLLDFFHLDYFSVNEGLEIILDHSGQPVSKYNENMVLFNRRMTRLFLGKMQEHLLNGSEQERSGQIYDNTPSNTYYIHNLLEHMDEISSLTYENANPFGSILLMHRTTIVHSNFIRFSIRFKECDRIALDDSKRIRKLLELTNEDKDLYLIADHSHIYGLGEANWNLLKNALVLRLDFHGLSKFSLSLVCTEDERSTSGTMVVKDDRKYYSYDLALAENQLLAVSAKNPRLGEEGYSPERFINLLQKVFWDGIVNETVERSCKILDLMVRKAREQKHGTMVVITDPKTAVSELAILRKQSTLIEPRPIKAEHIPYLTSIDGAIYFDTNGDCHAIGVILDGIAKPEIGDASRGARFNSAHRYLHKLKGNGTEEDEKKCVIAIISEDGMVDLLPEIENEEQLLAISYEIINLIKENADTGLLEEKENILLNSAIADSEWLFQIGKAYRNSKKYERALVFLEQALKQAKDEFISSYHYNLVGLCYYLVQKDNTYLEKALQLSEKALHNPDSEDRLHTYYGNVGIACGTLAAHYSKEKQKDRNKIVPLYNKAVHALTEAVEIRKRKSIKIEDYFYVNRAICYRELGKMEDDKSNQAALFHKALEDFSFANSINPDRENYWNQALIHIVLGEHKEAASCLIHAIAIQTDPKYWDKLHALFEKEPALVMDAAALYKKLTGQEELPQELKQPYETYLNHLEMTERESAAGKQLDQNPEDSDSE
;
A
#
# COMPACT_ATOMS: atom_id res chain seq x y z
N MET A 1 10.65 -37.95 -23.16
CA MET A 1 9.22 -37.69 -23.36
C MET A 1 8.83 -36.68 -22.29
N ASN A 2 8.17 -35.61 -22.68
CA ASN A 2 7.84 -34.48 -21.81
C ASN A 2 6.68 -34.87 -20.87
N LEU A 3 6.54 -34.17 -19.76
CA LEU A 3 5.37 -34.24 -18.89
C LEU A 3 4.08 -34.06 -19.70
N SER A 4 3.11 -34.99 -19.56
CA SER A 4 1.81 -34.82 -20.22
C SER A 4 1.03 -33.67 -19.60
N GLU A 5 0.34 -32.90 -20.43
CA GLU A 5 -0.48 -31.76 -20.00
C GLU A 5 -1.53 -32.17 -18.96
N GLU A 6 -2.13 -33.36 -19.12
CA GLU A 6 -3.10 -33.94 -18.18
C GLU A 6 -2.50 -34.24 -16.80
N SER A 7 -1.27 -34.77 -16.75
CA SER A 7 -0.58 -35.03 -15.47
C SER A 7 -0.20 -33.73 -14.77
N LEU A 8 0.31 -32.75 -15.52
CA LEU A 8 0.63 -31.43 -14.99
C LEU A 8 -0.61 -30.72 -14.43
N ASN A 9 -1.74 -30.79 -15.13
CA ASN A 9 -2.99 -30.18 -14.69
C ASN A 9 -3.51 -30.81 -13.39
N THR A 10 -3.47 -32.14 -13.30
CA THR A 10 -3.84 -32.90 -12.10
C THR A 10 -3.02 -32.47 -10.88
N ILE A 11 -1.68 -32.40 -11.02
CA ILE A 11 -0.77 -31.97 -9.96
C ILE A 11 -1.04 -30.51 -9.56
N ASN A 12 -1.12 -29.61 -10.53
CA ASN A 12 -1.36 -28.18 -10.30
C ASN A 12 -2.70 -27.93 -9.61
N GLU A 13 -3.74 -28.68 -9.95
CA GLU A 13 -5.06 -28.56 -9.33
C GLU A 13 -5.03 -28.93 -7.85
N SER A 14 -4.36 -30.03 -7.47
CA SER A 14 -4.26 -30.42 -6.07
C SER A 14 -3.39 -29.47 -5.25
N VAL A 15 -2.24 -29.05 -5.80
CA VAL A 15 -1.39 -28.05 -5.14
C VAL A 15 -2.17 -26.75 -4.91
N TYR A 16 -2.91 -26.26 -5.92
CA TYR A 16 -3.75 -25.08 -5.77
C TYR A 16 -4.82 -25.26 -4.69
N LYS A 17 -5.60 -26.35 -4.72
CA LYS A 17 -6.67 -26.60 -3.73
C LYS A 17 -6.13 -26.64 -2.30
N CYS A 18 -5.00 -27.33 -2.10
CA CYS A 18 -4.35 -27.41 -0.80
C CYS A 18 -3.91 -26.03 -0.31
N LEU A 19 -3.21 -25.24 -1.15
CA LEU A 19 -2.75 -23.90 -0.78
C LEU A 19 -3.92 -22.94 -0.51
N ASP A 20 -4.95 -22.95 -1.36
CA ASP A 20 -6.13 -22.09 -1.22
C ASP A 20 -6.88 -22.41 0.08
N GLU A 21 -7.15 -23.69 0.36
CA GLU A 21 -7.78 -24.10 1.62
C GLU A 21 -6.90 -23.74 2.82
N CYS A 22 -5.58 -24.00 2.75
CA CYS A 22 -4.62 -23.66 3.81
C CYS A 22 -4.67 -22.17 4.18
N LEU A 23 -4.61 -21.28 3.18
CA LEU A 23 -4.63 -19.84 3.37
C LEU A 23 -6.02 -19.34 3.85
N LYS A 24 -7.11 -19.87 3.28
CA LYS A 24 -8.48 -19.52 3.71
C LYS A 24 -8.79 -19.90 5.15
N LYS A 25 -8.11 -20.92 5.70
CA LYS A 25 -8.22 -21.28 7.13
C LYS A 25 -7.47 -20.32 8.05
N LEU A 26 -6.49 -19.56 7.54
CA LEU A 26 -5.79 -18.52 8.30
C LEU A 26 -6.56 -17.20 8.30
N ASN A 27 -7.09 -16.82 7.13
CA ASN A 27 -7.93 -15.66 6.95
C ASN A 27 -8.80 -15.86 5.69
N LYS A 28 -10.12 -15.84 5.86
CA LYS A 28 -11.05 -16.10 4.75
C LYS A 28 -10.98 -15.07 3.62
N ARG A 29 -10.44 -13.88 3.87
CA ARG A 29 -10.33 -12.81 2.88
C ARG A 29 -9.08 -12.89 2.01
N ILE A 30 -8.15 -13.81 2.30
CA ILE A 30 -6.97 -14.03 1.46
C ILE A 30 -7.40 -14.64 0.12
N HIS A 31 -6.77 -14.17 -0.96
CA HIS A 31 -6.96 -14.74 -2.29
C HIS A 31 -5.63 -15.16 -2.90
N LEU A 32 -5.63 -16.31 -3.56
CA LEU A 32 -4.45 -16.90 -4.17
C LEU A 32 -4.61 -16.95 -5.69
N LYS A 33 -3.63 -16.41 -6.41
CA LYS A 33 -3.35 -16.79 -7.79
C LYS A 33 -2.07 -17.64 -7.82
N LEU A 34 -2.07 -18.62 -8.71
CA LEU A 34 -0.99 -19.60 -8.80
C LEU A 34 -0.50 -19.74 -10.23
N PHE A 35 0.81 -19.69 -10.39
CA PHE A 35 1.53 -19.97 -11.62
C PHE A 35 2.46 -21.15 -11.39
N SER A 36 2.66 -21.99 -12.39
CA SER A 36 3.62 -23.10 -12.37
C SER A 36 4.62 -22.96 -13.50
N LEU A 37 5.89 -23.21 -13.19
CA LEU A 37 7.02 -23.22 -14.12
C LEU A 37 7.64 -24.62 -14.08
N VAL A 38 7.69 -25.28 -15.23
CA VAL A 38 8.20 -26.65 -15.36
C VAL A 38 9.63 -26.60 -15.86
N TYR A 39 10.50 -27.33 -15.17
CA TYR A 39 11.90 -27.51 -15.51
C TYR A 39 12.18 -28.99 -15.77
N GLU A 40 12.61 -29.32 -16.98
CA GLU A 40 12.99 -30.68 -17.38
C GLU A 40 14.47 -30.71 -17.80
N LYS A 41 15.18 -31.78 -17.46
CA LYS A 41 16.62 -31.96 -17.81
C LYS A 41 17.52 -30.79 -17.41
N GLY A 42 17.15 -30.04 -16.37
CA GLY A 42 17.91 -28.89 -15.87
C GLY A 42 17.66 -27.56 -16.58
N GLY A 43 16.73 -27.50 -17.54
CA GLY A 43 16.33 -26.26 -18.23
C GLY A 43 14.86 -25.92 -18.01
N PHE A 44 14.51 -24.65 -18.18
CA PHE A 44 13.12 -24.18 -18.20
C PHE A 44 12.41 -24.69 -19.47
N THR A 45 11.20 -25.23 -19.31
CA THR A 45 10.47 -25.87 -20.41
C THR A 45 9.14 -25.17 -20.69
N SER A 46 8.37 -24.83 -19.66
CA SER A 46 7.05 -24.22 -19.83
C SER A 46 6.58 -23.48 -18.59
N GLN A 47 5.60 -22.60 -18.80
CA GLN A 47 4.93 -21.82 -17.78
C GLN A 47 3.42 -21.87 -17.99
N THR A 48 2.69 -22.09 -16.90
CA THR A 48 1.24 -22.24 -16.92
C THR A 48 0.64 -21.37 -15.83
N ARG A 49 -0.37 -20.58 -16.21
CA ARG A 49 -1.28 -19.94 -15.27
C ARG A 49 -2.25 -21.00 -14.79
N VAL A 50 -2.16 -21.41 -13.52
CA VAL A 50 -3.01 -22.49 -12.99
C VAL A 50 -4.43 -21.96 -12.73
N LYS A 51 -4.55 -20.79 -12.10
CA LYS A 51 -5.85 -20.14 -11.88
C LYS A 51 -5.76 -18.62 -11.92
N LYS A 52 -6.79 -18.03 -12.54
CA LYS A 52 -6.88 -16.61 -12.89
C LYS A 52 -7.82 -15.80 -11.99
N THR A 53 -8.93 -16.40 -11.54
CA THR A 53 -10.06 -15.69 -10.92
C THR A 53 -10.60 -16.38 -9.67
N VAL A 54 -11.04 -15.55 -8.71
CA VAL A 54 -11.80 -15.95 -7.54
C VAL A 54 -13.25 -16.10 -8.00
N ALA A 55 -13.76 -17.32 -8.20
CA ALA A 55 -15.16 -17.52 -8.57
C ALA A 55 -16.02 -17.78 -7.32
N VAL A 56 -17.23 -17.21 -7.31
CA VAL A 56 -18.15 -17.14 -6.16
C VAL A 56 -19.16 -18.30 -6.09
N GLN A 57 -19.27 -19.15 -7.09
CA GLN A 57 -20.25 -20.23 -7.01
C GLN A 57 -19.76 -21.35 -6.09
N GLU A 58 -20.61 -21.76 -5.14
CA GLU A 58 -20.47 -22.99 -4.33
C GLU A 58 -20.29 -24.26 -5.19
N ASN A 59 -20.40 -24.15 -6.51
CA ASN A 59 -19.88 -25.13 -7.45
C ASN A 59 -19.26 -24.46 -8.69
N ALA A 60 -17.94 -24.67 -8.85
CA ALA A 60 -17.20 -24.80 -10.11
C ALA A 60 -17.32 -23.67 -11.18
N TYR A 61 -16.33 -22.79 -11.21
CA TYR A 61 -15.56 -22.71 -12.46
C TYR A 61 -14.38 -23.69 -12.34
N PRO A 62 -14.13 -24.54 -13.35
CA PRO A 62 -12.98 -25.44 -13.31
C PRO A 62 -11.70 -24.61 -13.19
N ILE A 63 -10.71 -25.14 -12.47
CA ILE A 63 -9.32 -24.74 -12.67
C ILE A 63 -9.09 -24.92 -14.18
N ALA A 64 -8.87 -23.81 -14.88
CA ALA A 64 -8.68 -23.78 -16.32
C ALA A 64 -7.25 -23.33 -16.57
N PRO A 65 -6.27 -24.26 -16.52
CA PRO A 65 -4.88 -23.94 -16.76
C PRO A 65 -4.73 -23.32 -18.15
N GLN A 66 -4.00 -22.22 -18.22
CA GLN A 66 -3.67 -21.57 -19.48
C GLN A 66 -2.16 -21.45 -19.60
N THR A 67 -1.60 -22.11 -20.61
CA THR A 67 -0.18 -21.97 -20.96
C THR A 67 0.09 -20.54 -21.40
N LEU A 68 1.10 -19.89 -20.82
CA LEU A 68 1.54 -18.57 -21.28
C LEU A 68 2.58 -18.81 -22.39
N PRO A 69 2.37 -18.29 -23.61
CA PRO A 69 3.21 -18.64 -24.75
C PRO A 69 4.62 -18.04 -24.69
N ARG A 70 4.82 -16.90 -24.01
CA ARG A 70 6.12 -16.23 -23.89
C ARG A 70 6.52 -16.01 -22.43
N TRP A 71 7.82 -15.99 -22.16
CA TRP A 71 8.37 -15.74 -20.82
C TRP A 71 8.03 -14.32 -20.35
N GLU A 72 8.04 -13.36 -21.28
CA GLU A 72 7.69 -11.96 -21.03
C GLU A 72 6.24 -11.80 -20.56
N ASP A 73 5.33 -12.68 -21.01
CA ASP A 73 3.92 -12.65 -20.60
C ASP A 73 3.77 -12.91 -19.09
N LEU A 74 4.63 -13.77 -18.51
CA LEU A 74 4.66 -14.03 -17.07
C LEU A 74 5.10 -12.78 -16.29
N GLY A 75 6.14 -12.08 -16.76
CA GLY A 75 6.62 -10.84 -16.14
C GLY A 75 5.57 -9.73 -16.18
N LYS A 76 4.89 -9.58 -17.33
CA LYS A 76 3.77 -8.64 -17.51
C LYS A 76 2.61 -8.96 -16.55
N GLU A 77 2.22 -10.23 -16.42
CA GLU A 77 1.12 -10.63 -15.55
C GLU A 77 1.47 -10.47 -14.06
N LEU A 78 2.69 -10.83 -13.65
CA LEU A 78 3.17 -10.67 -12.28
C LEU A 78 3.52 -9.22 -11.93
N ARG A 79 3.66 -8.33 -12.91
CA ARG A 79 4.08 -6.93 -12.75
C ARG A 79 5.44 -6.82 -12.05
N VAL A 80 6.39 -7.66 -12.45
CA VAL A 80 7.77 -7.63 -11.96
C VAL A 80 8.74 -7.78 -13.13
N PRO A 81 9.88 -7.06 -13.14
CA PRO A 81 10.88 -7.17 -14.18
C PRO A 81 11.61 -8.51 -14.07
N LEU A 82 11.13 -9.52 -14.79
CA LEU A 82 11.81 -10.82 -14.86
C LEU A 82 13.05 -10.74 -15.77
N PRO A 83 14.13 -11.47 -15.44
CA PRO A 83 15.29 -11.61 -16.33
C PRO A 83 14.89 -12.13 -17.71
N ALA A 84 15.66 -11.83 -18.76
CA ALA A 84 15.40 -12.36 -20.10
C ALA A 84 15.34 -13.90 -20.13
N ALA A 85 14.54 -14.47 -21.04
CA ALA A 85 14.30 -15.92 -21.11
C ALA A 85 15.57 -16.77 -21.23
N GLU A 86 16.62 -16.27 -21.90
CA GLU A 86 17.93 -16.92 -22.03
C GLU A 86 18.67 -17.04 -20.68
N ASN A 87 18.30 -16.20 -19.72
CA ASN A 87 18.76 -16.19 -18.33
C ASN A 87 17.64 -16.61 -17.37
N ALA A 88 16.70 -17.46 -17.82
CA ALA A 88 15.61 -17.93 -16.97
C ALA A 88 16.18 -18.49 -15.66
N LEU A 89 15.66 -17.96 -14.55
CA LEU A 89 16.17 -18.26 -13.22
C LEU A 89 16.00 -19.76 -12.93
N THR A 90 17.04 -20.38 -12.38
CA THR A 90 16.90 -21.70 -11.78
C THR A 90 15.86 -21.64 -10.65
N PRO A 91 15.23 -22.77 -10.26
CA PRO A 91 14.24 -22.77 -9.17
C PRO A 91 14.71 -22.08 -7.88
N LYS A 92 16.00 -22.19 -7.55
CA LYS A 92 16.60 -21.53 -6.38
C LYS A 92 16.80 -20.02 -6.57
N GLU A 93 17.25 -19.60 -7.75
CA GLU A 93 17.40 -18.18 -8.04
C GLU A 93 16.04 -17.48 -8.16
N LEU A 94 15.02 -18.18 -8.69
CA LEU A 94 13.64 -17.69 -8.74
C LEU A 94 13.10 -17.45 -7.32
N LYS A 95 13.31 -18.40 -6.41
CA LYS A 95 12.98 -18.23 -4.99
C LYS A 95 13.71 -17.03 -4.38
N SER A 96 15.02 -16.95 -4.56
CA SER A 96 15.80 -15.81 -4.04
C SER A 96 15.37 -14.46 -4.63
N TYR A 97 14.86 -14.43 -5.86
CA TYR A 97 14.35 -13.22 -6.50
C TYR A 97 13.07 -12.73 -5.82
N PHE A 98 12.11 -13.63 -5.53
CA PHE A 98 10.86 -13.27 -4.85
C PHE A 98 10.99 -13.11 -3.33
N ASP A 99 12.06 -13.61 -2.74
CA ASP A 99 12.33 -13.44 -1.31
C ASP A 99 12.61 -11.99 -0.92
N LYS A 100 13.18 -11.21 -1.84
CA LYS A 100 13.56 -9.82 -1.60
C LYS A 100 12.56 -8.86 -2.22
N LYS A 101 12.30 -7.71 -1.58
CA LYS A 101 11.44 -6.62 -2.11
C LYS A 101 12.11 -5.82 -3.25
N LEU A 102 13.13 -6.37 -3.94
CA LEU A 102 14.00 -5.66 -4.88
C LEU A 102 13.31 -5.28 -6.20
N TYR A 103 12.34 -6.06 -6.66
CA TYR A 103 11.61 -5.87 -7.93
C TYR A 103 10.65 -4.65 -7.96
N ARG A 104 10.78 -3.73 -7.00
CA ARG A 104 9.95 -2.53 -6.84
C ARG A 104 10.70 -1.22 -6.99
N GLU A 105 12.03 -1.22 -6.92
CA GLU A 105 12.84 0.01 -6.91
C GLU A 105 13.06 0.61 -8.32
N GLU A 106 12.79 -0.13 -9.39
CA GLU A 106 13.14 0.28 -10.77
C GLU A 106 12.05 1.00 -11.58
N GLN A 107 10.85 1.23 -11.03
CA GLN A 107 9.74 1.80 -11.81
C GLN A 107 9.46 3.27 -11.47
N GLY A 108 10.26 4.15 -12.10
CA GLY A 108 9.95 5.57 -12.21
C GLY A 108 8.74 5.81 -13.11
N ILE A 109 7.94 6.82 -12.77
CA ILE A 109 6.80 7.26 -13.59
C ILE A 109 7.34 8.06 -14.78
N GLU A 110 7.12 7.59 -16.00
CA GLU A 110 7.18 8.44 -17.19
C GLU A 110 5.90 9.28 -17.29
N TYR A 111 6.05 10.59 -17.22
CA TYR A 111 5.03 11.55 -17.61
C TYR A 111 5.12 11.75 -19.13
N GLU A 112 4.16 11.24 -19.90
CA GLU A 112 3.99 11.68 -21.28
C GLU A 112 3.67 13.19 -21.30
N LYS A 113 4.43 13.94 -22.10
CA LYS A 113 4.17 15.36 -22.37
C LYS A 113 2.75 15.50 -22.92
N ALA A 114 1.91 16.28 -22.25
CA ALA A 114 0.64 16.73 -22.79
C ALA A 114 0.90 17.75 -23.92
N ALA A 115 1.28 17.27 -25.10
CA ALA A 115 1.28 18.01 -26.35
C ALA A 115 1.06 17.02 -27.51
N ASP A 116 -0.04 17.25 -28.21
CA ASP A 116 -0.47 16.67 -29.48
C ASP A 116 -1.05 15.25 -29.46
N LEU A 117 -2.35 15.20 -29.78
CA LEU A 117 -3.10 14.02 -30.19
C LEU A 117 -2.45 13.39 -31.43
N GLU A 118 -2.46 12.06 -31.45
CA GLU A 118 -2.10 11.17 -32.57
C GLU A 118 -0.60 11.07 -32.88
N THR A 119 0.10 10.19 -32.17
CA THR A 119 1.11 9.33 -32.80
C THR A 119 1.13 7.95 -32.13
N ASP A 120 0.88 6.91 -32.92
CA ASP A 120 1.11 5.51 -32.59
C ASP A 120 2.58 5.30 -32.25
N GLY A 121 2.86 4.86 -31.04
CA GLY A 121 4.19 4.49 -30.58
C GLY A 121 4.07 3.66 -29.31
N ASP A 122 4.11 2.34 -29.46
CA ASP A 122 4.17 1.36 -28.38
C ASP A 122 5.34 1.66 -27.44
N SER A 123 5.04 2.31 -26.31
CA SER A 123 5.89 2.27 -25.12
C SER A 123 4.99 1.96 -23.92
N GLU A 124 5.07 0.72 -23.46
CA GLU A 124 4.33 0.21 -22.30
C GLU A 124 4.87 0.87 -21.02
N ALA A 125 4.29 2.01 -20.64
CA ALA A 125 4.52 2.64 -19.34
C ALA A 125 3.97 1.74 -18.22
N THR A 126 4.85 0.97 -17.56
CA THR A 126 4.50 0.18 -16.38
C THR A 126 4.85 0.95 -15.11
N VAL A 127 3.84 1.65 -14.57
CA VAL A 127 3.91 2.22 -13.22
C VAL A 127 3.40 1.16 -12.23
N SER A 128 4.31 0.47 -11.55
CA SER A 128 3.98 -0.29 -10.34
C SER A 128 4.50 0.44 -9.11
N THR A 129 3.56 0.92 -8.30
CA THR A 129 3.82 1.25 -6.90
C THR A 129 2.79 0.52 -6.05
N GLU A 130 3.34 -0.32 -5.16
CA GLU A 130 2.74 -0.99 -4.01
C GLU A 130 1.28 -1.44 -4.14
N ASP A 131 1.09 -2.72 -4.44
CA ASP A 131 -0.02 -3.43 -3.83
C ASP A 131 0.36 -3.63 -2.35
N GLU A 132 -0.16 -2.77 -1.47
CA GLU A 132 0.10 -2.78 -0.03
C GLU A 132 -0.42 -4.04 0.67
N THR A 133 -1.24 -4.82 -0.03
CA THR A 133 -1.88 -6.05 0.46
C THR A 133 -1.41 -7.32 -0.30
N ARG A 134 -0.42 -7.20 -1.19
CA ARG A 134 0.06 -8.30 -2.04
C ARG A 134 1.43 -8.82 -1.60
N ILE A 135 1.55 -10.14 -1.58
CA ILE A 135 2.79 -10.90 -1.44
C ILE A 135 3.02 -11.72 -2.70
N LEU A 136 4.26 -11.68 -3.20
CA LEU A 136 4.79 -12.62 -4.17
C LEU A 136 5.76 -13.55 -3.45
N TYR A 137 5.58 -14.85 -3.68
CA TYR A 137 6.41 -15.90 -3.12
C TYR A 137 6.61 -16.97 -4.18
N SER A 138 7.76 -17.64 -4.18
CA SER A 138 7.93 -18.82 -5.00
C SER A 138 8.73 -19.89 -4.30
N ASN A 139 8.40 -21.15 -4.59
CA ASN A 139 9.18 -22.30 -4.17
C ASN A 139 8.91 -23.46 -5.14
N HIS A 140 9.57 -24.59 -4.96
CA HIS A 140 9.56 -25.66 -5.96
C HIS A 140 9.42 -27.05 -5.34
N LEU A 141 8.83 -27.94 -6.13
CA LEU A 141 8.60 -29.34 -5.80
C LEU A 141 9.33 -30.23 -6.83
N HIS A 142 9.90 -31.33 -6.35
CA HIS A 142 10.61 -32.31 -7.17
C HIS A 142 9.71 -33.50 -7.44
N PHE A 143 9.60 -33.96 -8.69
CA PHE A 143 8.78 -35.09 -9.10
C PHE A 143 9.57 -36.06 -9.97
N SER A 144 9.21 -37.35 -9.91
CA SER A 144 9.64 -38.36 -10.88
C SER A 144 8.48 -38.73 -11.77
N ILE A 145 8.55 -38.42 -13.05
CA ILE A 145 7.45 -38.71 -13.97
C ILE A 145 8.00 -39.58 -15.09
N HIS A 146 7.49 -40.80 -15.17
CA HIS A 146 8.00 -41.87 -16.05
C HIS A 146 9.53 -42.11 -15.92
N GLY A 147 10.08 -41.95 -14.72
CA GLY A 147 11.50 -42.14 -14.42
C GLY A 147 12.42 -40.98 -14.87
N SER A 148 11.86 -39.83 -15.23
CA SER A 148 12.62 -38.60 -15.50
C SER A 148 12.39 -37.57 -14.39
N PRO A 149 13.44 -36.90 -13.89
CA PRO A 149 13.31 -35.86 -12.88
C PRO A 149 12.70 -34.61 -13.49
N VAL A 150 11.64 -34.12 -12.86
CA VAL A 150 10.92 -32.88 -13.22
C VAL A 150 10.83 -32.00 -11.99
N VAL A 151 11.19 -30.73 -12.14
CA VAL A 151 11.01 -29.74 -11.07
C VAL A 151 9.90 -28.78 -11.47
N ILE A 152 8.92 -28.59 -10.60
CA ILE A 152 7.85 -27.62 -10.80
C ILE A 152 8.02 -26.51 -9.77
N SER A 153 8.30 -25.30 -10.23
CA SER A 153 8.32 -24.11 -9.38
C SER A 153 6.95 -23.46 -9.40
N TYR A 154 6.42 -23.14 -8.23
CA TYR A 154 5.16 -22.43 -8.06
C TYR A 154 5.44 -20.99 -7.67
N ILE A 155 4.83 -20.05 -8.39
CA ILE A 155 4.78 -18.63 -8.00
C ILE A 155 3.38 -18.37 -7.46
N LEU A 156 3.33 -17.97 -6.20
CA LEU A 156 2.13 -17.63 -5.46
C LEU A 156 2.00 -16.11 -5.44
N GLU A 157 0.85 -15.64 -5.88
CA GLU A 157 0.45 -14.25 -5.76
C GLU A 157 -0.72 -14.18 -4.77
N ILE A 158 -0.39 -13.77 -3.54
CA ILE A 158 -1.29 -13.77 -2.40
C ILE A 158 -1.78 -12.34 -2.17
N TRP A 159 -3.09 -12.14 -2.21
CA TRP A 159 -3.75 -10.85 -2.06
C TRP A 159 -4.48 -10.75 -0.73
N ASN A 160 -4.71 -9.50 -0.31
CA ASN A 160 -5.42 -9.14 0.91
C ASN A 160 -4.74 -9.63 2.20
N VAL A 161 -3.41 -9.60 2.20
CA VAL A 161 -2.61 -9.87 3.40
C VAL A 161 -2.51 -8.59 4.21
N ASP A 162 -2.75 -8.68 5.53
CA ASP A 162 -2.69 -7.51 6.42
C ASP A 162 -1.28 -6.89 6.47
N PRO A 163 -1.17 -5.58 6.75
CA PRO A 163 0.12 -4.89 6.72
C PRO A 163 1.18 -5.48 7.66
N VAL A 164 0.79 -5.99 8.83
CA VAL A 164 1.71 -6.58 9.82
C VAL A 164 2.26 -7.90 9.30
N SER A 165 1.40 -8.81 8.83
CA SER A 165 1.83 -10.08 8.23
C SER A 165 2.75 -9.87 7.04
N ARG A 166 2.47 -8.88 6.19
CA ARG A 166 3.31 -8.53 5.03
C ARG A 166 4.65 -7.93 5.44
N LYS A 167 4.68 -7.03 6.42
CA LYS A 167 5.91 -6.46 7.00
C LYS A 167 6.78 -7.59 7.55
N MET A 168 6.21 -8.48 8.35
CA MET A 168 6.95 -9.64 8.87
C MET A 168 7.45 -10.55 7.74
N PHE A 169 6.66 -10.77 6.69
CA PHE A 169 7.05 -11.64 5.57
C PHE A 169 8.34 -11.20 4.85
N TYR A 170 8.49 -9.89 4.60
CA TYR A 170 9.64 -9.35 3.85
C TYR A 170 10.76 -8.82 4.74
N ASP A 171 10.42 -8.11 5.82
CA ASP A 171 11.37 -7.32 6.60
C ASP A 171 11.93 -8.10 7.79
N LYS A 172 11.18 -9.08 8.29
CA LYS A 172 11.52 -9.93 9.45
C LYS A 172 11.14 -11.40 9.20
N PRO A 173 11.61 -12.01 8.09
CA PRO A 173 11.15 -13.33 7.62
C PRO A 173 11.30 -14.44 8.67
N GLU A 174 12.29 -14.32 9.56
CA GLU A 174 12.53 -15.26 10.65
C GLU A 174 11.37 -15.31 11.67
N TYR A 175 10.61 -14.22 11.82
CA TYR A 175 9.44 -14.12 12.71
C TYR A 175 8.11 -14.26 11.95
N SER A 176 8.11 -14.49 10.64
CA SER A 176 6.88 -14.59 9.85
C SER A 176 6.28 -16.00 9.88
N TYR A 177 5.09 -16.11 10.49
CA TYR A 177 4.30 -17.35 10.46
C TYR A 177 3.92 -17.76 9.04
N LEU A 178 3.40 -16.81 8.24
CA LEU A 178 2.96 -17.05 6.87
C LEU A 178 4.12 -17.57 6.00
N ARG A 179 5.31 -17.01 6.16
CA ARG A 179 6.51 -17.45 5.45
C ARG A 179 6.88 -18.88 5.80
N MET A 180 6.98 -19.19 7.10
CA MET A 180 7.31 -20.55 7.56
C MET A 180 6.28 -21.58 7.07
N LEU A 181 4.99 -21.25 7.12
CA LEU A 181 3.91 -22.09 6.62
C LEU A 181 4.10 -22.42 5.12
N LEU A 182 4.38 -21.42 4.28
CA LEU A 182 4.59 -21.62 2.84
C LEU A 182 5.87 -22.40 2.52
N ASP A 183 6.94 -22.19 3.29
CA ASP A 183 8.18 -22.97 3.15
C ASP A 183 7.93 -24.44 3.52
N PHE A 184 7.28 -24.71 4.66
CA PHE A 184 6.98 -26.08 5.11
C PHE A 184 5.96 -26.80 4.24
N PHE A 185 5.06 -26.08 3.58
CA PHE A 185 4.19 -26.68 2.56
C PHE A 185 5.02 -27.31 1.43
N HIS A 186 6.10 -26.67 1.01
CA HIS A 186 6.96 -27.20 -0.04
C HIS A 186 7.99 -28.22 0.48
N LEU A 187 8.43 -28.08 1.73
CA LEU A 187 9.50 -28.90 2.31
C LEU A 187 9.01 -30.19 3.00
N ASP A 188 7.83 -30.18 3.62
CA ASP A 188 7.44 -31.22 4.59
C ASP A 188 5.95 -31.62 4.54
N TYR A 189 5.13 -31.05 3.64
CA TYR A 189 3.73 -31.46 3.51
C TYR A 189 3.55 -32.75 2.68
N PHE A 190 4.32 -32.93 1.60
CA PHE A 190 4.18 -34.07 0.70
C PHE A 190 5.13 -35.23 1.05
N SER A 191 4.68 -36.46 0.79
CA SER A 191 5.50 -37.67 0.87
C SER A 191 6.54 -37.67 -0.26
N VAL A 192 7.78 -38.03 0.06
CA VAL A 192 8.87 -38.15 -0.92
C VAL A 192 9.46 -39.56 -0.93
N ASN A 193 9.96 -40.00 -2.09
CA ASN A 193 10.68 -41.25 -2.27
C ASN A 193 12.16 -41.13 -1.82
N GLU A 194 12.95 -42.20 -1.99
CA GLU A 194 14.39 -42.19 -1.66
C GLU A 194 15.21 -41.14 -2.45
N GLY A 195 14.72 -40.73 -3.62
CA GLY A 195 15.31 -39.68 -4.46
C GLY A 195 14.87 -38.25 -4.10
N LEU A 196 14.13 -38.06 -3.00
CA LEU A 196 13.51 -36.79 -2.58
C LEU A 196 12.44 -36.26 -3.56
N GLU A 197 11.88 -37.13 -4.40
CA GLU A 197 10.82 -36.78 -5.35
C GLU A 197 9.46 -37.11 -4.74
N ILE A 198 8.47 -36.25 -4.97
CA ILE A 198 7.12 -36.39 -4.45
C ILE A 198 6.43 -37.64 -5.01
N ILE A 199 5.79 -38.38 -4.13
CA ILE A 199 5.01 -39.57 -4.46
C ILE A 199 3.63 -39.15 -4.97
N LEU A 200 3.25 -39.67 -6.14
CA LEU A 200 1.93 -39.52 -6.72
C LEU A 200 1.10 -40.79 -6.46
N ASP A 201 -0.20 -40.63 -6.22
CA ASP A 201 -1.12 -41.77 -6.11
C ASP A 201 -1.56 -42.33 -7.49
N HIS A 202 -2.45 -43.31 -7.47
CA HIS A 202 -2.99 -43.94 -8.68
C HIS A 202 -3.81 -43.00 -9.58
N SER A 203 -4.23 -41.85 -9.05
CA SER A 203 -4.93 -40.79 -9.79
C SER A 203 -3.98 -39.67 -10.25
N GLY A 204 -2.67 -39.79 -9.99
CA GLY A 204 -1.67 -38.79 -10.35
C GLY A 204 -1.59 -37.61 -9.36
N GLN A 205 -2.20 -37.73 -8.17
CA GLN A 205 -2.25 -36.67 -7.18
C GLN A 205 -1.09 -36.77 -6.17
N PRO A 206 -0.47 -35.65 -5.77
CA PRO A 206 0.54 -35.63 -4.71
C PRO A 206 0.00 -36.16 -3.38
N VAL A 207 0.72 -37.10 -2.76
CA VAL A 207 0.32 -37.72 -1.49
C VAL A 207 0.87 -36.93 -0.31
N SER A 208 0.04 -36.59 0.69
CA SER A 208 0.52 -35.91 1.90
C SER A 208 1.34 -36.84 2.79
N LYS A 209 2.36 -36.30 3.46
CA LYS A 209 3.34 -37.04 4.29
C LYS A 209 2.71 -37.70 5.51
N TYR A 210 1.83 -36.97 6.19
CA TYR A 210 1.22 -37.38 7.45
C TYR A 210 -0.26 -37.74 7.33
N ASN A 211 -0.76 -37.90 6.10
CA ASN A 211 -2.19 -38.10 5.83
C ASN A 211 -3.08 -37.02 6.50
N GLU A 212 -2.58 -35.79 6.55
CA GLU A 212 -3.22 -34.66 7.22
C GLU A 212 -4.03 -33.84 6.21
N ASN A 213 -5.13 -33.22 6.66
CA ASN A 213 -5.83 -32.17 5.90
C ASN A 213 -5.25 -30.79 6.23
N MET A 214 -5.70 -29.74 5.54
CA MET A 214 -5.16 -28.38 5.75
C MET A 214 -5.37 -27.82 7.16
N VAL A 215 -6.43 -28.24 7.85
CA VAL A 215 -6.66 -27.84 9.25
C VAL A 215 -5.61 -28.47 10.17
N LEU A 216 -5.32 -29.75 9.98
CA LEU A 216 -4.30 -30.48 10.74
C LEU A 216 -2.89 -29.96 10.41
N PHE A 217 -2.61 -29.69 9.13
CA PHE A 217 -1.37 -29.06 8.70
C PHE A 217 -1.17 -27.69 9.39
N ASN A 218 -2.18 -26.82 9.35
CA ASN A 218 -2.12 -25.52 10.03
C ASN A 218 -1.85 -25.66 11.53
N ARG A 219 -2.50 -26.61 12.23
CA ARG A 219 -2.24 -26.87 13.65
C ARG A 219 -0.80 -27.33 13.90
N ARG A 220 -0.26 -28.20 13.03
CA ARG A 220 1.13 -28.65 13.11
C ARG A 220 2.09 -27.48 12.88
N MET A 221 1.82 -26.60 11.92
CA MET A 221 2.63 -25.41 11.67
C MET A 221 2.59 -24.43 12.85
N THR A 222 1.44 -24.23 13.49
CA THR A 222 1.33 -23.49 14.76
C THR A 222 2.28 -24.04 15.81
N ARG A 223 2.26 -25.37 16.05
CA ARG A 223 3.16 -26.01 17.02
C ARG A 223 4.63 -25.72 16.71
N LEU A 224 5.03 -25.91 15.45
CA LEU A 224 6.42 -25.69 15.05
C LEU A 224 6.84 -24.23 15.12
N PHE A 225 5.95 -23.31 14.78
CA PHE A 225 6.24 -21.89 14.86
C PHE A 225 6.45 -21.44 16.31
N LEU A 226 5.56 -21.83 17.24
CA LEU A 226 5.77 -21.54 18.66
C LEU A 226 7.04 -22.20 19.20
N GLY A 227 7.36 -23.42 18.75
CA GLY A 227 8.62 -24.08 19.08
C GLY A 227 9.85 -23.31 18.56
N LYS A 228 9.79 -22.78 17.34
CA LYS A 228 10.83 -21.91 16.76
C LYS A 228 10.99 -20.62 17.57
N MET A 229 9.88 -19.99 17.99
CA MET A 229 9.92 -18.79 18.83
C MET A 229 10.52 -19.07 20.22
N GLN A 230 10.22 -20.22 20.81
CA GLN A 230 10.84 -20.66 22.06
C GLN A 230 12.35 -20.89 21.92
N GLU A 231 12.79 -21.46 20.79
CA GLU A 231 14.22 -21.61 20.46
C GLU A 231 14.92 -20.25 20.33
N HIS A 232 14.31 -19.26 19.66
CA HIS A 232 14.87 -17.92 19.58
C HIS A 232 15.00 -17.24 20.96
N LEU A 233 14.02 -17.44 21.84
CA LEU A 233 14.09 -16.94 23.22
C LEU A 233 15.19 -17.61 24.04
N LEU A 234 15.48 -18.89 23.79
CA LEU A 234 16.55 -19.65 24.43
C LEU A 234 17.93 -19.16 23.98
N ASN A 235 18.11 -18.96 22.67
CA ASN A 235 19.41 -18.59 22.09
C ASN A 235 19.74 -17.09 22.18
N GLY A 236 18.72 -16.23 22.38
CA GLY A 236 18.89 -14.79 22.41
C GLY A 236 19.18 -14.18 21.03
N SER A 237 19.47 -12.88 20.98
CA SER A 237 19.70 -12.12 19.73
C SER A 237 21.06 -12.37 19.06
N GLU A 238 21.69 -13.55 19.24
CA GLU A 238 22.94 -13.88 18.54
C GLU A 238 22.77 -13.96 17.00
N GLN A 239 21.54 -14.01 16.50
CA GLN A 239 21.20 -14.06 15.06
C GLN A 239 21.19 -12.71 14.34
N GLU A 240 21.19 -11.56 15.03
CA GLU A 240 21.21 -10.24 14.35
C GLU A 240 22.55 -9.92 13.65
N ARG A 241 23.57 -10.79 13.79
CA ARG A 241 24.90 -10.60 13.19
C ARG A 241 25.07 -11.22 11.80
N SER A 242 24.10 -12.00 11.33
CA SER A 242 24.02 -12.47 9.94
C SER A 242 22.77 -11.88 9.32
N GLY A 243 22.82 -11.39 8.07
CA GLY A 243 21.67 -10.75 7.41
C GLY A 243 20.39 -11.60 7.41
N GLN A 244 19.26 -10.99 7.02
CA GLN A 244 17.93 -11.62 7.00
C GLN A 244 17.96 -13.03 6.40
N ILE A 245 17.56 -14.02 7.20
CA ILE A 245 17.50 -15.42 6.79
C ILE A 245 16.08 -15.71 6.29
N TYR A 246 15.96 -15.86 4.98
CA TYR A 246 14.68 -16.08 4.31
C TYR A 246 14.25 -17.55 4.26
N ASP A 247 15.20 -18.49 4.24
CA ASP A 247 14.90 -19.91 4.13
C ASP A 247 14.62 -20.53 5.50
N ASN A 248 13.42 -21.08 5.68
CA ASN A 248 13.11 -21.90 6.84
C ASN A 248 13.58 -23.35 6.61
N THR A 249 14.22 -23.95 7.62
CA THR A 249 14.62 -25.36 7.62
C THR A 249 13.86 -26.14 8.69
N PRO A 250 13.40 -27.37 8.38
CA PRO A 250 12.84 -28.25 9.39
C PRO A 250 13.87 -28.54 10.49
N SER A 251 13.51 -28.29 11.74
CA SER A 251 14.31 -28.67 12.89
C SER A 251 13.52 -29.57 13.82
N ASN A 252 14.14 -30.68 14.21
CA ASN A 252 13.58 -31.56 15.23
C ASN A 252 13.49 -30.85 16.60
N THR A 253 14.29 -29.81 16.85
CA THR A 253 14.24 -29.06 18.11
C THR A 253 12.90 -28.34 18.29
N TYR A 254 12.28 -27.86 17.21
CA TYR A 254 10.97 -27.19 17.28
C TYR A 254 9.86 -28.11 17.81
N TYR A 255 9.97 -29.43 17.60
CA TYR A 255 9.02 -30.40 18.13
C TYR A 255 9.21 -30.69 19.63
N ILE A 256 10.43 -30.49 20.14
CA ILE A 256 10.79 -30.73 21.55
C ILE A 256 10.25 -29.61 22.45
N HIS A 257 10.19 -28.39 21.90
CA HIS A 257 9.61 -27.22 22.54
C HIS A 257 8.10 -27.35 22.72
N ASN A 258 7.60 -27.04 23.91
CA ASN A 258 6.21 -27.24 24.33
C ASN A 258 5.47 -25.92 24.59
N LEU A 259 5.94 -24.80 24.04
CA LEU A 259 5.31 -23.49 24.26
C LEU A 259 3.82 -23.49 23.88
N LEU A 260 3.44 -24.13 22.78
CA LEU A 260 2.03 -24.24 22.39
C LEU A 260 1.21 -24.97 23.44
N GLU A 261 1.69 -26.12 23.92
CA GLU A 261 0.99 -26.94 24.90
C GLU A 261 0.83 -26.18 26.22
N HIS A 262 1.88 -25.51 26.69
CA HIS A 262 1.79 -24.68 27.90
C HIS A 262 0.76 -23.56 27.75
N MET A 263 0.73 -22.86 26.61
CA MET A 263 -0.24 -21.77 26.38
C MET A 263 -1.67 -22.30 26.19
N ASP A 264 -1.85 -23.44 25.53
CA ASP A 264 -3.15 -24.12 25.42
C ASP A 264 -3.67 -24.55 26.79
N GLU A 265 -2.83 -25.12 27.64
CA GLU A 265 -3.20 -25.49 29.01
C GLU A 265 -3.58 -24.25 29.84
N ILE A 266 -2.76 -23.19 29.85
CA ILE A 266 -3.07 -21.96 30.59
C ILE A 266 -4.38 -21.33 30.09
N SER A 267 -4.56 -21.22 28.76
CA SER A 267 -5.75 -20.63 28.16
C SER A 267 -7.01 -21.49 28.33
N SER A 268 -6.89 -22.78 28.66
CA SER A 268 -8.05 -23.65 28.93
C SER A 268 -8.58 -23.55 30.37
N LEU A 269 -7.83 -22.93 31.28
CA LEU A 269 -8.17 -22.88 32.70
C LEU A 269 -9.00 -21.64 33.05
N THR A 270 -10.10 -21.85 33.76
CA THR A 270 -10.80 -20.77 34.47
C THR A 270 -10.20 -20.58 35.87
N TYR A 271 -10.29 -19.37 36.41
CA TYR A 271 -9.96 -19.07 37.80
C TYR A 271 -11.07 -18.23 38.41
N GLU A 272 -11.64 -18.67 39.54
CA GLU A 272 -12.81 -18.03 40.16
C GLU A 272 -13.98 -17.81 39.17
N ASN A 273 -14.14 -18.75 38.22
CA ASN A 273 -15.09 -18.70 37.08
C ASN A 273 -14.82 -17.61 36.04
N ALA A 274 -13.71 -16.87 36.14
CA ALA A 274 -13.27 -15.92 35.12
C ALA A 274 -12.43 -16.63 34.04
N ASN A 275 -12.66 -16.22 32.79
CA ASN A 275 -11.88 -16.63 31.63
C ASN A 275 -10.42 -16.12 31.75
N PRO A 276 -9.44 -16.82 31.17
CA PRO A 276 -8.04 -16.42 31.23
C PRO A 276 -7.79 -15.15 30.42
N PHE A 277 -7.50 -14.05 31.11
CA PHE A 277 -7.00 -12.82 30.52
C PHE A 277 -5.70 -12.41 31.16
N GLY A 278 -4.89 -11.68 30.41
CA GLY A 278 -3.63 -11.15 30.88
C GLY A 278 -2.48 -11.48 29.94
N SER A 279 -1.29 -11.03 30.30
CA SER A 279 -0.17 -11.01 29.36
C SER A 279 1.13 -11.50 29.99
N ILE A 280 1.87 -12.30 29.24
CA ILE A 280 3.22 -12.77 29.57
C ILE A 280 4.20 -12.11 28.61
N LEU A 281 5.23 -11.47 29.15
CA LEU A 281 6.32 -10.90 28.38
C LEU A 281 7.53 -11.84 28.44
N LEU A 282 7.84 -12.44 27.29
CA LEU A 282 8.93 -13.38 27.09
C LEU A 282 10.17 -12.67 26.52
N MET A 283 11.33 -12.91 27.14
CA MET A 283 12.61 -12.43 26.64
C MET A 283 13.76 -13.32 27.08
N HIS A 284 14.94 -13.13 26.48
CA HIS A 284 16.12 -13.91 26.86
C HIS A 284 16.50 -13.69 28.33
N ARG A 285 16.99 -14.74 29.01
CA ARG A 285 17.32 -14.72 30.45
C ARG A 285 18.27 -13.59 30.86
N THR A 286 19.27 -13.28 30.03
CA THR A 286 20.22 -12.19 30.34
C THR A 286 19.56 -10.82 30.33
N THR A 287 18.55 -10.61 29.49
CA THR A 287 17.74 -9.39 29.45
C THR A 287 16.96 -9.23 30.75
N ILE A 288 16.34 -10.31 31.26
CA ILE A 288 15.57 -10.27 32.51
C ILE A 288 16.44 -9.98 33.73
N VAL A 289 17.62 -10.60 33.78
CA VAL A 289 18.51 -10.49 34.95
C VAL A 289 19.16 -9.10 35.02
N HIS A 290 19.28 -8.40 33.89
CA HIS A 290 19.82 -7.05 33.86
C HIS A 290 18.82 -6.04 34.45
N SER A 291 19.15 -5.47 35.61
CA SER A 291 18.27 -4.65 36.45
C SER A 291 17.66 -3.40 35.80
N ASN A 292 18.17 -2.97 34.64
CA ASN A 292 17.73 -1.73 34.03
C ASN A 292 16.61 -1.94 33.00
N PHE A 293 16.45 -3.15 32.46
CA PHE A 293 15.46 -3.44 31.43
C PHE A 293 14.06 -3.69 31.98
N ILE A 294 13.97 -4.29 33.18
CA ILE A 294 12.71 -4.64 33.83
C ILE A 294 12.66 -4.04 35.22
N ARG A 295 11.61 -3.26 35.49
CA ARG A 295 11.27 -2.80 36.82
C ARG A 295 10.29 -3.78 37.44
N PHE A 296 10.81 -4.70 38.25
CA PHE A 296 9.97 -5.66 38.97
C PHE A 296 9.16 -4.97 40.06
N SER A 297 7.83 -5.06 39.95
CA SER A 297 6.90 -4.77 41.04
C SER A 297 6.93 -5.88 42.08
N ILE A 298 7.02 -7.14 41.61
CA ILE A 298 7.20 -8.33 42.45
C ILE A 298 8.19 -9.25 41.75
N ARG A 299 9.33 -9.53 42.39
CA ARG A 299 10.32 -10.49 41.88
C ARG A 299 10.27 -11.77 42.71
N PHE A 300 10.13 -12.92 42.05
CA PHE A 300 10.17 -14.22 42.70
C PHE A 300 11.61 -14.60 43.07
N LYS A 301 11.75 -15.35 44.16
CA LYS A 301 13.03 -15.93 44.56
C LYS A 301 13.48 -16.92 43.51
N GLU A 302 14.78 -17.09 43.34
CA GLU A 302 15.33 -18.01 42.33
C GLU A 302 14.85 -19.45 42.52
N CYS A 303 14.73 -19.92 43.76
CA CYS A 303 14.20 -21.25 44.09
C CYS A 303 12.67 -21.39 43.90
N ASP A 304 11.95 -20.27 43.75
CA ASP A 304 10.49 -20.22 43.66
C ASP A 304 9.99 -19.66 42.31
N ARG A 305 10.88 -19.58 41.30
CA ARG A 305 10.45 -19.24 39.93
C ARG A 305 9.47 -20.29 39.44
N ILE A 306 8.46 -19.86 38.70
CA ILE A 306 7.36 -20.73 38.27
C ILE A 306 7.68 -21.23 36.87
N ALA A 307 7.78 -22.55 36.70
CA ALA A 307 7.99 -23.15 35.39
C ALA A 307 6.76 -22.96 34.49
N LEU A 308 6.96 -22.79 33.18
CA LEU A 308 5.89 -22.52 32.22
C LEU A 308 4.85 -23.66 32.10
N ASP A 309 5.19 -24.86 32.56
CA ASP A 309 4.29 -26.02 32.65
C ASP A 309 3.36 -25.98 33.88
N ASP A 310 3.60 -25.13 34.87
CA ASP A 310 2.69 -24.92 36.01
C ASP A 310 1.53 -23.99 35.62
N SER A 311 0.71 -24.47 34.68
CA SER A 311 -0.42 -23.75 34.11
C SER A 311 -1.39 -23.23 35.19
N LYS A 312 -1.57 -23.98 36.29
CA LYS A 312 -2.44 -23.60 37.41
C LYS A 312 -1.93 -22.38 38.17
N ARG A 313 -0.63 -22.30 38.48
CA ARG A 313 -0.08 -21.11 39.17
C ARG A 313 -0.03 -19.92 38.25
N ILE A 314 0.38 -20.12 37.00
CA ILE A 314 0.47 -19.04 36.01
C ILE A 314 -0.92 -18.42 35.78
N ARG A 315 -1.94 -19.26 35.60
CA ARG A 315 -3.33 -18.80 35.46
C ARG A 315 -3.75 -17.87 36.60
N LYS A 316 -3.44 -18.20 37.85
CA LYS A 316 -3.75 -17.33 39.01
C LYS A 316 -3.05 -15.98 38.94
N LEU A 317 -1.80 -15.97 38.49
CA LEU A 317 -0.97 -14.77 38.43
C LEU A 317 -1.34 -13.85 37.27
N LEU A 318 -1.94 -14.37 36.20
CA LEU A 318 -2.42 -13.55 35.09
C LEU A 318 -3.46 -12.51 35.53
N GLU A 319 -4.24 -12.78 36.59
CA GLU A 319 -5.20 -11.83 37.18
C GLU A 319 -4.53 -10.55 37.73
N LEU A 320 -3.21 -10.58 37.95
CA LEU A 320 -2.44 -9.44 38.45
C LEU A 320 -1.87 -8.57 37.32
N THR A 321 -1.97 -9.02 36.06
CA THR A 321 -1.42 -8.30 34.90
C THR A 321 -2.37 -7.20 34.43
N ASN A 322 -1.81 -6.15 33.84
CA ASN A 322 -2.55 -5.02 33.30
C ASN A 322 -1.76 -4.36 32.16
N GLU A 323 -2.21 -4.58 30.93
CA GLU A 323 -1.57 -4.07 29.72
C GLU A 323 -1.59 -2.53 29.66
N ASP A 324 -2.71 -1.88 30.02
CA ASP A 324 -2.84 -0.41 30.06
C ASP A 324 -1.82 0.28 31.00
N LYS A 325 -1.27 -0.48 31.95
CA LYS A 325 -0.28 -0.03 32.92
C LYS A 325 1.09 -0.67 32.71
N ASP A 326 1.31 -1.31 31.56
CA ASP A 326 2.54 -2.02 31.21
C ASP A 326 2.99 -3.06 32.25
N LEU A 327 2.03 -3.71 32.93
CA LEU A 327 2.31 -4.64 34.02
C LEU A 327 2.12 -6.10 33.56
N TYR A 328 3.24 -6.81 33.35
CA TYR A 328 3.26 -8.13 32.73
C TYR A 328 3.85 -9.21 33.65
N LEU A 329 3.50 -10.48 33.42
CA LEU A 329 4.32 -11.59 33.93
C LEU A 329 5.59 -11.69 33.09
N ILE A 330 6.75 -11.55 33.73
CA ILE A 330 8.05 -11.54 33.05
C ILE A 330 8.63 -12.94 33.06
N ALA A 331 8.92 -13.49 31.88
CA ALA A 331 9.36 -14.86 31.71
C ALA A 331 10.50 -15.01 30.70
N ASP A 332 11.32 -16.05 30.87
CA ASP A 332 12.20 -16.55 29.81
C ASP A 332 11.53 -17.70 29.04
N HIS A 333 12.30 -18.42 28.22
CA HIS A 333 11.82 -19.58 27.46
C HIS A 333 11.25 -20.73 28.34
N SER A 334 11.43 -20.69 29.66
CA SER A 334 11.10 -21.81 30.57
C SER A 334 10.45 -21.42 31.90
N HIS A 335 10.73 -20.23 32.45
CA HIS A 335 10.30 -19.83 33.80
C HIS A 335 9.82 -18.38 33.88
N ILE A 336 8.85 -18.13 34.76
CA ILE A 336 8.38 -16.80 35.19
C ILE A 336 9.22 -16.30 36.38
N TYR A 337 9.71 -15.06 36.25
CA TYR A 337 10.57 -14.39 37.23
C TYR A 337 9.80 -13.47 38.17
N GLY A 338 8.60 -13.04 37.79
CA GLY A 338 7.79 -12.14 38.60
C GLY A 338 6.84 -11.27 37.77
N LEU A 339 6.29 -10.25 38.42
CA LEU A 339 5.43 -9.23 37.83
C LEU A 339 6.23 -7.93 37.69
N GLY A 340 6.24 -7.29 36.52
CA GLY A 340 7.04 -6.09 36.30
C GLY A 340 6.67 -5.27 35.09
N GLU A 341 7.23 -4.07 35.05
CA GLU A 341 7.12 -3.09 33.96
C GLU A 341 8.37 -3.16 33.06
N ALA A 342 8.17 -3.17 31.75
CA ALA A 342 9.27 -3.17 30.78
C ALA A 342 9.73 -1.74 30.48
N ASN A 343 11.04 -1.50 30.51
CA ASN A 343 11.62 -0.22 30.09
C ASN A 343 11.94 -0.27 28.59
N TRP A 344 10.94 0.04 27.78
CA TRP A 344 10.99 -0.07 26.32
C TRP A 344 12.18 0.66 25.69
N ASN A 345 12.52 1.85 26.20
CA ASN A 345 13.64 2.66 25.70
C ASN A 345 15.00 1.94 25.77
N LEU A 346 15.17 1.02 26.72
CA LEU A 346 16.41 0.27 26.90
C LEU A 346 16.38 -1.10 26.20
N LEU A 347 15.21 -1.54 25.74
CA LEU A 347 14.96 -2.85 25.12
C LEU A 347 15.08 -2.84 23.58
N LYS A 348 15.54 -1.74 22.97
CA LYS A 348 15.53 -1.52 21.50
C LYS A 348 16.06 -2.68 20.64
N ASN A 349 17.07 -3.42 21.12
CA ASN A 349 17.69 -4.54 20.39
C ASN A 349 17.44 -5.91 21.04
N ALA A 350 16.50 -5.98 21.99
CA ALA A 350 16.16 -7.24 22.65
C ALA A 350 15.01 -7.91 21.88
N LEU A 351 15.10 -9.23 21.70
CA LEU A 351 13.95 -10.02 21.29
C LEU A 351 12.95 -10.05 22.45
N VAL A 352 11.80 -9.41 22.25
CA VAL A 352 10.70 -9.38 23.19
C VAL A 352 9.44 -9.90 22.51
N LEU A 353 8.91 -11.00 23.03
CA LEU A 353 7.67 -11.61 22.58
C LEU A 353 6.60 -11.42 23.66
N ARG A 354 5.43 -10.88 23.29
CA ARG A 354 4.28 -10.78 24.19
C ARG A 354 3.26 -11.85 23.85
N LEU A 355 2.81 -12.58 24.87
CA LEU A 355 1.72 -13.54 24.80
C LEU A 355 0.52 -12.97 25.53
N ASP A 356 -0.56 -12.70 24.79
CA ASP A 356 -1.79 -12.15 25.34
C ASP A 356 -2.87 -13.22 25.35
N PHE A 357 -3.51 -13.41 26.50
CA PHE A 357 -4.64 -14.32 26.67
C PHE A 357 -5.95 -13.55 26.53
N HIS A 358 -6.80 -14.05 25.61
CA HIS A 358 -8.06 -13.41 25.21
C HIS A 358 -9.27 -14.27 25.60
N GLY A 359 -9.14 -15.05 26.66
CA GLY A 359 -10.17 -15.94 27.15
C GLY A 359 -9.94 -17.41 26.78
N LEU A 360 -10.99 -18.21 26.91
CA LEU A 360 -10.87 -19.67 26.87
C LEU A 360 -10.33 -20.18 25.54
N SER A 361 -9.24 -20.93 25.62
CA SER A 361 -8.51 -21.52 24.48
C SER A 361 -8.11 -20.49 23.41
N LYS A 362 -7.86 -19.25 23.83
CA LYS A 362 -7.55 -18.11 22.95
C LYS A 362 -6.34 -17.33 23.45
N PHE A 363 -5.35 -17.18 22.59
CA PHE A 363 -4.20 -16.32 22.85
C PHE A 363 -3.57 -15.81 21.56
N SER A 364 -2.81 -14.73 21.64
CA SER A 364 -2.00 -14.20 20.54
C SER A 364 -0.54 -14.07 20.93
N LEU A 365 0.34 -14.18 19.94
CA LEU A 365 1.77 -13.94 20.05
C LEU A 365 2.14 -12.72 19.23
N SER A 366 2.80 -11.75 19.87
CA SER A 366 3.23 -10.49 19.25
C SER A 366 4.73 -10.28 19.43
N LEU A 367 5.39 -9.77 18.40
CA LEU A 367 6.75 -9.25 18.48
C LEU A 367 6.69 -7.77 18.84
N VAL A 368 7.24 -7.42 20.00
CA VAL A 368 7.26 -6.05 20.48
C VAL A 368 8.62 -5.44 20.18
N CYS A 369 8.62 -4.30 19.47
CA CYS A 369 9.83 -3.57 19.09
C CYS A 369 9.66 -2.08 19.40
N THR A 370 10.77 -1.36 19.54
CA THR A 370 10.74 0.11 19.58
C THR A 370 11.21 0.67 18.24
N GLU A 371 10.41 1.53 17.64
CA GLU A 371 10.71 2.21 16.38
C GLU A 371 11.01 3.70 16.64
N ASP A 372 11.90 4.28 15.84
CA ASP A 372 12.27 5.70 15.98
C ASP A 372 11.15 6.59 15.40
N GLU A 373 10.39 7.27 16.26
CA GLU A 373 9.42 8.27 15.82
C GLU A 373 10.07 9.66 15.87
N ARG A 374 10.15 10.35 14.72
CA ARG A 374 10.65 11.73 14.71
C ARG A 374 9.56 12.64 15.27
N SER A 375 9.64 12.92 16.57
CA SER A 375 8.83 13.94 17.24
C SER A 375 8.82 15.24 16.41
N THR A 376 7.63 15.69 16.02
CA THR A 376 7.43 17.02 15.41
C THR A 376 7.66 18.16 16.42
N SER A 377 7.91 17.84 17.70
CA SER A 377 8.01 18.80 18.82
C SER A 377 9.33 18.77 19.59
N GLY A 378 10.34 18.03 19.10
CA GLY A 378 11.56 17.68 19.83
C GLY A 378 12.18 18.81 20.66
N THR A 379 12.17 18.66 21.98
CA THR A 379 12.87 19.56 22.90
C THR A 379 14.35 19.16 23.01
N MET A 380 15.24 20.16 22.94
CA MET A 380 16.68 19.97 23.10
C MET A 380 17.00 19.92 24.60
N VAL A 381 17.49 18.78 25.08
CA VAL A 381 17.92 18.60 26.47
C VAL A 381 19.44 18.81 26.52
N VAL A 382 19.91 19.78 27.31
CA VAL A 382 21.34 19.98 27.56
C VAL A 382 21.71 19.35 28.88
N LYS A 383 22.63 18.38 28.85
CA LYS A 383 23.20 17.76 30.05
C LYS A 383 24.72 17.67 29.87
N ASP A 384 25.48 18.13 30.88
CA ASP A 384 26.95 18.11 30.89
C ASP A 384 27.60 18.72 29.63
N ASP A 385 27.16 19.92 29.23
CA ASP A 385 27.60 20.63 28.00
C ASP A 385 27.37 19.86 26.68
N ARG A 386 26.56 18.79 26.70
CA ARG A 386 26.15 18.03 25.51
C ARG A 386 24.67 18.25 25.24
N LYS A 387 24.34 18.51 23.98
CA LYS A 387 22.97 18.67 23.48
C LYS A 387 22.45 17.31 23.03
N TYR A 388 21.32 16.90 23.58
CA TYR A 388 20.58 15.69 23.21
C TYR A 388 19.24 16.11 22.61
N TYR A 389 18.86 15.48 21.50
CA TYR A 389 17.48 15.53 21.03
C TYR A 389 16.67 14.47 21.79
N SER A 390 15.52 14.85 22.34
CA SER A 390 14.50 13.88 22.78
C SER A 390 13.94 13.20 21.54
N TYR A 391 14.28 11.93 21.31
CA TYR A 391 13.54 11.08 20.37
C TYR A 391 12.36 10.49 21.14
N ASP A 392 11.17 10.56 20.57
CA ASP A 392 10.02 9.83 21.08
C ASP A 392 10.09 8.44 20.42
N LEU A 393 10.35 7.39 21.19
CA LEU A 393 10.34 6.02 20.68
C LEU A 393 8.88 5.53 20.68
N ALA A 394 8.38 5.11 19.53
CA ALA A 394 7.07 4.46 19.43
C ALA A 394 7.20 2.96 19.70
N LEU A 395 6.25 2.40 20.46
CA LEU A 395 6.15 0.96 20.62
C LEU A 395 5.42 0.38 19.41
N ALA A 396 6.10 -0.49 18.67
CA ALA A 396 5.53 -1.23 17.55
C ALA A 396 5.23 -2.67 17.99
N GLU A 397 3.93 -2.99 18.03
CA GLU A 397 3.43 -4.32 18.36
C GLU A 397 3.03 -5.04 17.08
N ASN A 398 3.81 -6.05 16.71
CA ASN A 398 3.58 -6.80 15.48
C ASN A 398 3.01 -8.17 15.84
N GLN A 399 1.69 -8.33 15.77
CA GLN A 399 1.05 -9.63 16.01
C GLN A 399 1.53 -10.67 14.97
N LEU A 400 2.24 -11.69 15.44
CA LEU A 400 2.80 -12.75 14.59
C LEU A 400 1.77 -13.83 14.29
N LEU A 401 0.96 -14.19 15.29
CA LEU A 401 -0.01 -15.28 15.21
C LEU A 401 -1.09 -15.14 16.29
N ALA A 402 -2.36 -15.33 15.93
CA ALA A 402 -3.43 -15.59 16.89
C ALA A 402 -3.82 -17.08 16.85
N VAL A 403 -4.18 -17.65 18.00
CA VAL A 403 -4.58 -19.06 18.14
C VAL A 403 -5.92 -19.12 18.86
N SER A 404 -6.90 -19.80 18.23
CA SER A 404 -8.23 -20.02 18.79
C SER A 404 -8.60 -21.49 18.66
N ALA A 405 -8.77 -22.17 19.80
CA ALA A 405 -8.99 -23.62 19.88
C ALA A 405 -7.97 -24.40 19.01
N LYS A 406 -6.68 -24.07 19.16
CA LYS A 406 -5.52 -24.61 18.41
C LYS A 406 -5.42 -24.20 16.94
N ASN A 407 -6.41 -23.50 16.40
CA ASN A 407 -6.38 -23.09 15.00
C ASN A 407 -5.71 -21.71 14.87
N PRO A 408 -4.71 -21.56 13.99
CA PRO A 408 -4.05 -20.30 13.73
C PRO A 408 -4.95 -19.33 12.94
N ARG A 409 -4.77 -18.03 13.18
CA ARG A 409 -5.42 -16.92 12.45
C ARG A 409 -4.41 -15.80 12.18
N LEU A 410 -4.59 -15.11 11.05
CA LEU A 410 -3.80 -13.95 10.64
C LEU A 410 -4.70 -12.73 10.37
N GLY A 411 -4.29 -11.56 10.86
CA GLY A 411 -5.03 -10.31 10.72
C GLY A 411 -6.36 -10.26 11.50
N GLU A 412 -7.08 -9.14 11.36
CA GLU A 412 -8.42 -8.93 11.94
C GLU A 412 -9.50 -9.34 10.91
N GLU A 413 -10.39 -10.28 11.24
CA GLU A 413 -11.55 -10.58 10.38
C GLU A 413 -12.78 -9.75 10.84
N GLY A 414 -13.46 -9.09 9.89
CA GLY A 414 -14.89 -8.79 10.01
C GLY A 414 -15.32 -7.34 10.29
N TYR A 415 -14.54 -6.49 10.97
CA TYR A 415 -14.98 -5.13 11.33
C TYR A 415 -14.03 -4.03 10.89
N SER A 416 -14.62 -3.04 10.22
CA SER A 416 -14.01 -1.75 9.94
C SER A 416 -15.05 -0.65 10.28
N PRO A 417 -14.63 0.52 10.77
CA PRO A 417 -15.54 1.63 11.04
C PRO A 417 -16.39 2.00 9.81
N GLU A 418 -15.81 1.95 8.62
CA GLU A 418 -16.47 2.29 7.36
C GLU A 418 -17.63 1.32 7.09
N ARG A 419 -17.39 0.01 7.24
CA ARG A 419 -18.41 -1.04 7.08
C ARG A 419 -19.57 -0.82 8.04
N PHE A 420 -19.25 -0.56 9.31
CA PHE A 420 -20.27 -0.38 10.33
C PHE A 420 -21.10 0.89 10.09
N ILE A 421 -20.45 2.01 9.79
CA ILE A 421 -21.13 3.27 9.51
C ILE A 421 -22.01 3.14 8.25
N ASN A 422 -21.54 2.49 7.18
CA ASN A 422 -22.33 2.32 5.96
C ASN A 422 -23.55 1.43 6.19
N LEU A 423 -23.41 0.36 6.98
CA LEU A 423 -24.53 -0.47 7.44
C LEU A 423 -25.57 0.37 8.19
N LEU A 424 -25.14 1.19 9.15
CA LEU A 424 -26.04 2.10 9.89
C LEU A 424 -26.77 3.06 8.95
N GLN A 425 -26.05 3.72 8.04
CA GLN A 425 -26.61 4.67 7.07
C GLN A 425 -27.64 4.04 6.13
N LYS A 426 -27.37 2.84 5.64
CA LYS A 426 -28.29 2.11 4.75
C LYS A 426 -29.53 1.63 5.49
N VAL A 427 -29.36 1.06 6.68
CA VAL A 427 -30.49 0.52 7.45
C VAL A 427 -31.40 1.63 7.96
N PHE A 428 -30.85 2.69 8.56
CA PHE A 428 -31.67 3.68 9.28
C PHE A 428 -32.01 4.93 8.47
N TRP A 429 -31.17 5.33 7.51
CA TRP A 429 -31.28 6.63 6.85
C TRP A 429 -31.32 6.55 5.31
N ASP A 430 -31.49 5.35 4.75
CA ASP A 430 -31.59 5.09 3.31
C ASP A 430 -30.45 5.74 2.50
N GLY A 431 -29.25 5.81 3.10
CA GLY A 431 -28.05 6.41 2.50
C GLY A 431 -27.96 7.94 2.56
N ILE A 432 -28.88 8.63 3.23
CA ILE A 432 -28.82 10.09 3.44
C ILE A 432 -27.70 10.41 4.43
N VAL A 433 -26.79 11.30 4.04
CA VAL A 433 -25.67 11.76 4.88
C VAL A 433 -25.84 13.26 5.18
N ASN A 434 -25.84 13.60 6.46
CA ASN A 434 -25.79 14.98 6.96
C ASN A 434 -25.00 15.01 8.28
N GLU A 435 -24.66 16.21 8.75
CA GLU A 435 -23.83 16.40 9.95
C GLU A 435 -24.37 15.68 11.19
N THR A 436 -25.70 15.64 11.35
CA THR A 436 -26.36 14.93 12.46
C THR A 436 -26.18 13.41 12.34
N VAL A 437 -26.41 12.85 11.14
CA VAL A 437 -26.25 11.41 10.86
C VAL A 437 -24.79 10.99 11.04
N GLU A 438 -23.84 11.78 10.54
CA GLU A 438 -22.40 11.51 10.70
C GLU A 438 -22.01 11.50 12.18
N ARG A 439 -22.50 12.47 12.96
CA ARG A 439 -22.25 12.53 14.39
C ARG A 439 -22.82 11.30 15.11
N SER A 440 -24.06 10.91 14.82
CA SER A 440 -24.67 9.71 15.41
C SER A 440 -23.88 8.44 15.07
N CYS A 441 -23.48 8.29 13.80
CA CYS A 441 -22.70 7.14 13.36
C CYS A 441 -21.35 7.07 14.07
N LYS A 442 -20.63 8.20 14.19
CA LYS A 442 -19.35 8.26 14.93
C LYS A 442 -19.49 7.90 16.40
N ILE A 443 -20.57 8.34 17.05
CA ILE A 443 -20.86 7.99 18.44
C ILE A 443 -21.09 6.48 18.56
N LEU A 444 -21.97 5.91 17.74
CA LEU A 444 -22.30 4.48 17.78
C LEU A 444 -21.11 3.59 17.45
N ASP A 445 -20.31 4.00 16.47
CA ASP A 445 -19.09 3.30 16.08
C ASP A 445 -18.07 3.31 17.23
N LEU A 446 -17.85 4.45 17.89
CA LEU A 446 -17.04 4.53 19.09
C LEU A 446 -17.56 3.59 20.20
N MET A 447 -18.88 3.45 20.36
CA MET A 447 -19.45 2.50 21.33
C MET A 447 -19.13 1.04 20.95
N VAL A 448 -19.19 0.67 19.67
CA VAL A 448 -18.82 -0.68 19.22
C VAL A 448 -17.32 -0.93 19.40
N ARG A 449 -16.45 0.03 19.04
CA ARG A 449 -15.00 -0.06 19.29
C ARG A 449 -14.70 -0.25 20.78
N LYS A 450 -15.37 0.51 21.65
CA LYS A 450 -15.20 0.34 23.11
C LYS A 450 -15.81 -0.94 23.65
N ALA A 451 -16.89 -1.43 23.06
CA ALA A 451 -17.44 -2.73 23.41
C ALA A 451 -16.51 -3.88 22.97
N ARG A 452 -15.69 -3.68 21.92
CA ARG A 452 -14.66 -4.63 21.47
C ARG A 452 -13.52 -4.82 22.48
N GLU A 453 -13.24 -3.81 23.31
CA GLU A 453 -12.29 -3.94 24.43
C GLU A 453 -12.78 -4.93 25.51
N GLN A 454 -14.02 -5.41 25.39
CA GLN A 454 -14.55 -6.38 26.31
C GLN A 454 -13.90 -7.75 26.14
N LYS A 455 -13.48 -8.29 27.28
CA LYS A 455 -12.82 -9.58 27.42
C LYS A 455 -13.77 -10.76 27.17
N HIS A 456 -15.05 -10.59 27.47
CA HIS A 456 -16.12 -11.55 27.17
C HIS A 456 -16.95 -11.14 25.95
N GLY A 457 -17.58 -12.11 25.28
CA GLY A 457 -18.42 -11.82 24.13
C GLY A 457 -19.60 -10.94 24.53
N THR A 458 -19.92 -9.94 23.70
CA THR A 458 -20.97 -8.97 23.97
C THR A 458 -21.73 -8.64 22.69
N MET A 459 -22.85 -7.93 22.81
CA MET A 459 -23.63 -7.50 21.65
C MET A 459 -24.03 -6.04 21.84
N VAL A 460 -23.90 -5.26 20.77
CA VAL A 460 -24.45 -3.90 20.71
C VAL A 460 -25.65 -3.95 19.77
N VAL A 461 -26.83 -3.59 20.27
CA VAL A 461 -28.08 -3.57 19.51
C VAL A 461 -28.49 -2.13 19.30
N ILE A 462 -28.82 -1.78 18.06
CA ILE A 462 -29.17 -0.43 17.65
C ILE A 462 -30.50 -0.49 16.89
N THR A 463 -31.47 0.35 17.27
CA THR A 463 -32.74 0.53 16.55
C THR A 463 -33.15 1.99 16.51
N ASP A 464 -34.22 2.35 15.80
CA ASP A 464 -34.76 3.70 15.91
C ASP A 464 -35.38 3.95 17.30
N PRO A 465 -35.48 5.22 17.76
CA PRO A 465 -35.95 5.52 19.11
C PRO A 465 -37.35 4.97 19.44
N LYS A 466 -38.26 4.89 18.45
CA LYS A 466 -39.61 4.35 18.69
C LYS A 466 -39.54 2.84 18.89
N THR A 467 -38.75 2.15 18.07
CA THR A 467 -38.51 0.72 18.20
C THR A 467 -37.87 0.40 19.56
N ALA A 468 -36.81 1.12 19.95
CA ALA A 468 -36.14 0.93 21.23
C ALA A 468 -37.11 0.96 22.41
N VAL A 469 -37.96 2.00 22.49
CA VAL A 469 -38.99 2.14 23.53
C VAL A 469 -39.98 0.98 23.51
N SER A 470 -40.47 0.59 22.32
CA SER A 470 -41.47 -0.48 22.18
C SER A 470 -40.92 -1.86 22.54
N GLU A 471 -39.71 -2.21 22.10
CA GLU A 471 -39.10 -3.52 22.34
C GLU A 471 -38.65 -3.67 23.79
N LEU A 472 -38.08 -2.63 24.38
CA LEU A 472 -37.62 -2.68 25.78
C LEU A 472 -38.79 -2.70 26.78
N ALA A 473 -39.98 -2.21 26.40
CA ALA A 473 -41.18 -2.44 27.18
C ALA A 473 -41.55 -3.94 27.25
N ILE A 474 -41.37 -4.68 26.15
CA ILE A 474 -41.61 -6.13 26.06
C ILE A 474 -40.49 -6.89 26.79
N LEU A 475 -39.23 -6.54 26.54
CA LEU A 475 -38.04 -7.17 27.11
C LEU A 475 -37.73 -6.71 28.54
N ARG A 476 -38.62 -5.94 29.18
CA ARG A 476 -38.39 -5.34 30.51
C ARG A 476 -38.01 -6.35 31.60
N LYS A 477 -38.52 -7.58 31.54
CA LYS A 477 -38.19 -8.63 32.51
C LYS A 477 -36.89 -9.37 32.19
N GLN A 478 -36.32 -9.11 31.03
CA GLN A 478 -35.12 -9.75 30.46
C GLN A 478 -34.04 -8.71 30.14
N SER A 479 -34.09 -7.54 30.78
CA SER A 479 -33.16 -6.44 30.61
C SER A 479 -33.09 -5.56 31.86
N THR A 480 -32.02 -4.79 31.99
CA THR A 480 -31.94 -3.70 32.96
C THR A 480 -32.21 -2.38 32.22
N LEU A 481 -33.43 -1.87 32.35
CA LEU A 481 -33.82 -0.58 31.75
C LEU A 481 -33.11 0.57 32.46
N ILE A 482 -32.64 1.53 31.68
CA ILE A 482 -32.09 2.79 32.18
C ILE A 482 -32.86 3.96 31.59
N GLU A 483 -32.69 5.15 32.17
CA GLU A 483 -33.18 6.37 31.53
C GLU A 483 -32.40 6.62 30.24
N PRO A 484 -33.06 6.81 29.08
CA PRO A 484 -32.38 7.03 27.81
C PRO A 484 -31.45 8.23 27.89
N ARG A 485 -30.15 7.99 27.68
CA ARG A 485 -29.14 9.04 27.73
C ARG A 485 -27.85 8.66 27.02
N PRO A 486 -27.03 9.64 26.63
CA PRO A 486 -25.70 9.38 26.11
C PRO A 486 -24.82 8.75 27.19
N ILE A 487 -24.06 7.72 26.81
CA ILE A 487 -23.09 7.09 27.69
C ILE A 487 -21.69 7.52 27.25
N LYS A 488 -20.84 7.84 28.24
CA LYS A 488 -19.43 8.09 27.95
C LYS A 488 -18.78 6.80 27.45
N ALA A 489 -18.05 6.88 26.34
CA ALA A 489 -17.43 5.73 25.70
C ALA A 489 -16.52 4.92 26.64
N GLU A 490 -15.79 5.59 27.55
CA GLU A 490 -14.94 4.99 28.58
C GLU A 490 -15.70 4.07 29.56
N HIS A 491 -17.03 4.23 29.67
CA HIS A 491 -17.86 3.39 30.54
C HIS A 491 -18.35 2.10 29.86
N ILE A 492 -18.28 2.02 28.52
CA ILE A 492 -18.81 0.88 27.76
C ILE A 492 -18.20 -0.46 28.18
N PRO A 493 -16.86 -0.59 28.35
CA PRO A 493 -16.27 -1.86 28.79
C PRO A 493 -16.81 -2.35 30.15
N TYR A 494 -17.28 -1.45 31.01
CA TYR A 494 -17.87 -1.83 32.30
C TYR A 494 -19.35 -2.19 32.18
N LEU A 495 -20.09 -1.52 31.30
CA LEU A 495 -21.52 -1.79 31.11
C LEU A 495 -21.76 -3.09 30.33
N THR A 496 -20.88 -3.41 29.39
CA THR A 496 -20.94 -4.65 28.60
C THR A 496 -20.39 -5.86 29.35
N SER A 497 -19.92 -5.71 30.60
CA SER A 497 -19.50 -6.83 31.44
C SER A 497 -20.70 -7.61 31.98
N ILE A 498 -21.88 -7.00 31.95
CA ILE A 498 -23.15 -7.67 32.24
C ILE A 498 -23.50 -8.55 31.04
N ASP A 499 -23.82 -9.81 31.29
CA ASP A 499 -24.18 -10.75 30.22
C ASP A 499 -25.47 -10.31 29.50
N GLY A 500 -25.48 -10.45 28.17
CA GLY A 500 -26.50 -9.91 27.29
C GLY A 500 -26.01 -8.74 26.43
N ALA A 501 -26.94 -8.08 25.75
CA ALA A 501 -26.66 -6.96 24.87
C ALA A 501 -26.75 -5.61 25.60
N ILE A 502 -26.01 -4.62 25.12
CA ILE A 502 -26.27 -3.21 25.38
C ILE A 502 -27.14 -2.65 24.25
N TYR A 503 -28.16 -1.87 24.61
CA TYR A 503 -29.18 -1.41 23.67
C TYR A 503 -29.11 0.11 23.50
N PHE A 504 -28.85 0.54 22.26
CA PHE A 504 -28.79 1.93 21.85
C PHE A 504 -29.90 2.26 20.84
N ASP A 505 -30.21 3.54 20.70
CA ASP A 505 -30.94 4.04 19.55
C ASP A 505 -30.02 4.74 18.52
N THR A 506 -30.59 5.16 17.40
CA THR A 506 -29.88 5.86 16.33
C THR A 506 -29.36 7.26 16.69
N ASN A 507 -29.72 7.81 17.86
CA ASN A 507 -29.14 9.05 18.38
C ASN A 507 -27.89 8.80 19.25
N GLY A 508 -27.59 7.54 19.56
CA GLY A 508 -26.51 7.16 20.47
C GLY A 508 -26.93 7.17 21.94
N ASP A 509 -28.23 7.27 22.24
CA ASP A 509 -28.74 7.14 23.60
C ASP A 509 -28.84 5.66 23.98
N CYS A 510 -28.33 5.30 25.15
CA CYS A 510 -28.47 3.95 25.69
C CYS A 510 -29.79 3.83 26.45
N HIS A 511 -30.56 2.79 26.17
CA HIS A 511 -31.87 2.54 26.77
C HIS A 511 -31.86 1.37 27.76
N ALA A 512 -30.95 0.40 27.59
CA ALA A 512 -30.86 -0.76 28.47
C ALA A 512 -29.49 -1.45 28.40
N ILE A 513 -29.16 -2.17 29.48
CA ILE A 513 -27.97 -3.02 29.60
C ILE A 513 -28.37 -4.45 29.99
N GLY A 514 -27.56 -5.43 29.62
CA GLY A 514 -27.82 -6.85 29.91
C GLY A 514 -29.11 -7.36 29.26
N VAL A 515 -29.40 -6.93 28.03
CA VAL A 515 -30.61 -7.30 27.30
C VAL A 515 -30.45 -8.71 26.74
N ILE A 516 -31.29 -9.63 27.20
CA ILE A 516 -31.36 -10.97 26.64
C ILE A 516 -32.25 -10.92 25.41
N LEU A 517 -31.65 -11.10 24.24
CA LEU A 517 -32.37 -11.13 22.97
C LEU A 517 -33.03 -12.50 22.78
N ASP A 518 -34.34 -12.49 22.55
CA ASP A 518 -35.17 -13.68 22.35
C ASP A 518 -35.81 -13.68 20.95
N GLY A 519 -36.06 -14.87 20.38
CA GLY A 519 -36.63 -15.04 19.05
C GLY A 519 -36.98 -16.50 18.71
N ILE A 520 -37.88 -16.69 17.76
CA ILE A 520 -38.42 -18.02 17.40
C ILE A 520 -37.38 -18.79 16.57
N ALA A 521 -37.06 -20.02 17.00
CA ALA A 521 -36.19 -20.92 16.23
C ALA A 521 -36.87 -21.36 14.93
N LYS A 522 -36.15 -21.28 13.81
CA LYS A 522 -36.59 -21.73 12.49
C LYS A 522 -35.50 -22.56 11.82
N PRO A 523 -35.83 -23.54 10.94
CA PRO A 523 -34.85 -24.41 10.29
C PRO A 523 -33.78 -23.67 9.48
N GLU A 524 -34.10 -22.49 8.97
CA GLU A 524 -33.25 -21.70 8.05
C GLU A 524 -32.49 -20.56 8.77
N ILE A 525 -32.57 -20.47 10.11
CA ILE A 525 -32.00 -19.35 10.89
C ILE A 525 -31.05 -19.88 11.96
N GLY A 526 -29.81 -19.43 11.88
CA GLY A 526 -28.74 -19.77 12.80
C GLY A 526 -27.77 -20.80 12.22
N ASP A 527 -26.62 -20.92 12.86
CA ASP A 527 -25.54 -21.81 12.47
C ASP A 527 -25.05 -22.57 13.71
N ALA A 528 -25.14 -23.89 13.67
CA ALA A 528 -24.73 -24.77 14.76
C ALA A 528 -23.22 -24.74 15.04
N SER A 529 -22.42 -24.27 14.08
CA SER A 529 -20.98 -24.05 14.25
C SER A 529 -20.64 -22.74 14.97
N ARG A 530 -21.61 -21.84 15.16
CA ARG A 530 -21.45 -20.52 15.79
C ARG A 530 -22.03 -20.46 17.20
N GLY A 531 -21.59 -19.46 17.96
CA GLY A 531 -21.94 -19.30 19.39
C GLY A 531 -23.39 -18.89 19.65
N ALA A 532 -23.81 -18.98 20.93
CA ALA A 532 -25.17 -18.67 21.35
C ALA A 532 -25.59 -17.22 21.03
N ARG A 533 -24.70 -16.24 21.22
CA ARG A 533 -24.96 -14.81 20.93
C ARG A 533 -25.26 -14.58 19.44
N PHE A 534 -24.48 -15.20 18.56
CA PHE A 534 -24.71 -15.18 17.11
C PHE A 534 -26.10 -15.71 16.76
N ASN A 535 -26.43 -16.91 17.27
CA ASN A 535 -27.73 -17.53 17.02
C ASN A 535 -28.90 -16.75 17.62
N SER A 536 -28.74 -16.11 18.78
CA SER A 536 -29.77 -15.25 19.38
C SER A 536 -29.96 -13.95 18.60
N ALA A 537 -28.89 -13.33 18.13
CA ALA A 537 -28.95 -12.11 17.32
C ALA A 537 -29.68 -12.34 15.98
N HIS A 538 -29.38 -13.43 15.26
CA HIS A 538 -30.10 -13.78 14.02
C HIS A 538 -31.59 -14.00 14.25
N ARG A 539 -31.96 -14.70 15.33
CA ARG A 539 -33.36 -14.93 15.70
C ARG A 539 -34.09 -13.64 16.06
N TYR A 540 -33.43 -12.75 16.80
CA TYR A 540 -33.99 -11.46 17.19
C TYR A 540 -34.15 -10.51 15.99
N LEU A 541 -33.16 -10.43 15.11
CA LEU A 541 -33.25 -9.64 13.89
C LEU A 541 -34.40 -10.13 13.00
N HIS A 542 -34.56 -11.44 12.82
CA HIS A 542 -35.70 -11.97 12.08
C HIS A 542 -37.03 -11.65 12.77
N LYS A 543 -37.12 -11.70 14.11
CA LYS A 543 -38.34 -11.29 14.83
C LYS A 543 -38.73 -9.85 14.48
N LEU A 544 -37.77 -8.94 14.37
CA LEU A 544 -38.02 -7.53 14.03
C LEU A 544 -38.40 -7.29 12.57
N LYS A 545 -38.01 -8.18 11.65
CA LYS A 545 -38.42 -8.13 10.23
C LYS A 545 -39.90 -8.47 9.99
N GLY A 546 -40.60 -9.02 10.98
CA GLY A 546 -42.03 -9.34 10.87
C GLY A 546 -42.36 -10.42 9.82
N ASN A 547 -43.60 -10.42 9.32
CA ASN A 547 -44.13 -11.41 8.35
C ASN A 547 -44.02 -10.96 6.88
N GLY A 548 -43.24 -9.92 6.56
CA GLY A 548 -42.95 -9.51 5.18
C GLY A 548 -43.83 -8.39 4.59
N THR A 549 -44.55 -7.61 5.41
CA THR A 549 -45.24 -6.37 5.00
C THR A 549 -44.41 -5.15 5.42
N GLU A 550 -44.14 -4.22 4.49
CA GLU A 550 -43.28 -3.03 4.71
C GLU A 550 -43.69 -2.16 5.92
N GLU A 551 -44.97 -2.17 6.30
CA GLU A 551 -45.49 -1.37 7.43
C GLU A 551 -45.12 -1.91 8.83
N ASP A 552 -44.67 -3.17 8.94
CA ASP A 552 -44.33 -3.84 10.21
C ASP A 552 -42.82 -4.09 10.40
N GLU A 553 -41.97 -3.78 9.40
CA GLU A 553 -40.54 -4.05 9.45
C GLU A 553 -39.82 -3.02 10.35
N LYS A 554 -39.30 -3.49 11.49
CA LYS A 554 -38.51 -2.68 12.42
C LYS A 554 -37.03 -2.75 12.06
N LYS A 555 -36.45 -1.60 11.70
CA LYS A 555 -35.03 -1.45 11.36
C LYS A 555 -34.15 -1.75 12.57
N CYS A 556 -33.12 -2.58 12.40
CA CYS A 556 -32.22 -3.01 13.46
C CYS A 556 -30.82 -3.32 12.92
N VAL A 557 -29.80 -2.91 13.68
CA VAL A 557 -28.40 -3.30 13.47
C VAL A 557 -27.87 -3.94 14.75
N ILE A 558 -27.17 -5.06 14.62
CA ILE A 558 -26.57 -5.78 15.75
C ILE A 558 -25.09 -6.00 15.44
N ALA A 559 -24.22 -5.47 16.29
CA ALA A 559 -22.80 -5.83 16.30
C ALA A 559 -22.58 -6.94 17.33
N ILE A 560 -22.23 -8.12 16.87
CA ILE A 560 -21.92 -9.29 17.70
C ILE A 560 -20.41 -9.31 17.89
N ILE A 561 -19.97 -9.01 19.11
CA ILE A 561 -18.57 -8.99 19.48
C ILE A 561 -18.24 -10.32 20.14
N SER A 562 -17.38 -11.09 19.51
CA SER A 562 -16.91 -12.35 20.05
C SER A 562 -15.84 -12.13 21.12
N GLU A 563 -15.58 -13.16 21.93
CA GLU A 563 -14.51 -13.13 22.93
C GLU A 563 -13.10 -12.97 22.33
N ASP A 564 -12.93 -13.32 21.05
CA ASP A 564 -11.69 -13.12 20.28
C ASP A 564 -11.64 -11.75 19.57
N GLY A 565 -12.49 -10.80 19.96
CA GLY A 565 -12.50 -9.43 19.44
C GLY A 565 -12.99 -9.32 17.99
N MET A 566 -13.48 -10.42 17.41
CA MET A 566 -14.11 -10.42 16.09
C MET A 566 -15.49 -9.78 16.21
N VAL A 567 -15.90 -9.09 15.15
CA VAL A 567 -17.19 -8.42 15.15
C VAL A 567 -17.96 -8.81 13.90
N ASP A 568 -19.06 -9.54 14.10
CA ASP A 568 -20.04 -9.82 13.06
C ASP A 568 -21.11 -8.72 13.08
N LEU A 569 -21.45 -8.18 11.91
CA LEU A 569 -22.45 -7.12 11.78
C LEU A 569 -23.70 -7.66 11.09
N LEU A 570 -24.86 -7.52 11.75
CA LEU A 570 -26.16 -7.88 11.22
C LEU A 570 -27.05 -6.64 11.00
N PRO A 571 -27.92 -6.60 9.97
CA PRO A 571 -28.06 -7.59 8.89
C PRO A 571 -26.81 -7.67 8.00
N GLU A 572 -26.52 -8.88 7.51
CA GLU A 572 -25.65 -9.05 6.34
C GLU A 572 -26.41 -8.54 5.12
N ILE A 573 -26.06 -7.33 4.66
CA ILE A 573 -26.78 -6.68 3.55
C ILE A 573 -26.41 -7.31 2.21
N GLU A 574 -25.14 -7.68 2.03
CA GLU A 574 -24.56 -8.20 0.79
C GLU A 574 -23.44 -9.20 1.16
N ASN A 575 -23.17 -10.18 0.29
CA ASN A 575 -22.11 -11.16 0.50
C ASN A 575 -20.74 -10.53 0.21
N GLU A 576 -19.96 -10.27 1.26
CA GLU A 576 -18.64 -9.64 1.18
C GLU A 576 -17.64 -10.44 0.34
N GLU A 577 -17.63 -11.77 0.50
CA GLU A 577 -16.75 -12.65 -0.28
C GLU A 577 -17.09 -12.57 -1.78
N GLN A 578 -18.38 -12.40 -2.10
CA GLN A 578 -18.84 -12.19 -3.47
C GLN A 578 -18.38 -10.85 -4.04
N LEU A 579 -18.53 -9.76 -3.29
CA LEU A 579 -18.12 -8.43 -3.74
C LEU A 579 -16.60 -8.34 -3.93
N LEU A 580 -15.83 -8.92 -3.01
CA LEU A 580 -14.38 -9.02 -3.10
C LEU A 580 -13.95 -9.83 -4.34
N ALA A 581 -14.61 -10.95 -4.60
CA ALA A 581 -14.35 -11.70 -5.82
C ALA A 581 -14.65 -10.88 -7.08
N ILE A 582 -15.78 -10.18 -7.11
CA ILE A 582 -16.18 -9.29 -8.23
C ILE A 582 -15.13 -8.18 -8.43
N SER A 583 -14.58 -7.58 -7.37
CA SER A 583 -13.55 -6.54 -7.52
C SER A 583 -12.28 -7.06 -8.18
N TYR A 584 -11.85 -8.28 -7.83
CA TYR A 584 -10.72 -8.90 -8.51
C TYR A 584 -11.03 -9.28 -9.97
N GLU A 585 -12.25 -9.74 -10.25
CA GLU A 585 -12.70 -10.01 -11.61
C GLU A 585 -12.63 -8.74 -12.47
N ILE A 586 -13.14 -7.61 -11.98
CA ILE A 586 -13.08 -6.31 -12.68
C ILE A 586 -11.63 -5.91 -12.93
N ILE A 587 -10.77 -5.96 -11.91
CA ILE A 587 -9.35 -5.61 -12.05
C ILE A 587 -8.66 -6.46 -13.13
N ASN A 588 -8.98 -7.75 -13.23
CA ASN A 588 -8.43 -8.61 -14.26
C ASN A 588 -8.98 -8.27 -15.66
N LEU A 589 -10.30 -8.05 -15.79
CA LEU A 589 -10.93 -7.68 -17.05
C LEU A 589 -10.42 -6.33 -17.60
N ILE A 590 -10.17 -5.35 -16.72
CA ILE A 590 -9.54 -4.07 -17.09
C ILE A 590 -8.15 -4.29 -17.70
N LYS A 591 -7.35 -5.18 -17.10
CA LYS A 591 -5.99 -5.48 -17.60
C LYS A 591 -6.00 -6.17 -18.95
N GLU A 592 -7.04 -6.94 -19.24
CA GLU A 592 -7.16 -7.73 -20.47
C GLU A 592 -7.78 -6.96 -21.63
N ASN A 593 -8.16 -5.70 -21.42
CA ASN A 593 -8.96 -4.93 -22.37
C ASN A 593 -10.20 -5.72 -22.83
N ALA A 594 -10.87 -6.38 -21.89
CA ALA A 594 -12.05 -7.19 -22.15
C ALA A 594 -13.25 -6.33 -22.62
N ASP A 595 -14.29 -7.00 -23.12
CA ASP A 595 -15.55 -6.39 -23.56
C ASP A 595 -16.16 -5.48 -22.47
N THR A 596 -16.50 -4.26 -22.87
CA THR A 596 -17.08 -3.21 -22.01
C THR A 596 -18.41 -3.63 -21.37
N GLY A 597 -19.21 -4.47 -22.03
CA GLY A 597 -20.54 -4.86 -21.51
C GLY A 597 -20.48 -5.72 -20.24
N LEU A 598 -19.62 -6.75 -20.23
CA LEU A 598 -19.42 -7.62 -19.05
C LEU A 598 -18.80 -6.85 -17.87
N LEU A 599 -17.96 -5.87 -18.21
CA LEU A 599 -17.31 -5.01 -17.25
C LEU A 599 -18.33 -4.11 -16.54
N GLU A 600 -19.18 -3.41 -17.29
CA GLU A 600 -20.18 -2.49 -16.75
C GLU A 600 -21.16 -3.17 -15.79
N GLU A 601 -21.62 -4.38 -16.10
CA GLU A 601 -22.51 -5.14 -15.22
C GLU A 601 -21.88 -5.37 -13.84
N LYS A 602 -20.64 -5.88 -13.82
CA LYS A 602 -19.90 -6.16 -12.58
C LYS A 602 -19.57 -4.89 -11.81
N GLU A 603 -19.18 -3.84 -12.53
CA GLU A 603 -18.89 -2.53 -11.94
C GLU A 603 -20.08 -1.92 -11.26
N ASN A 604 -21.27 -2.03 -11.86
CA ASN A 604 -22.49 -1.54 -11.27
C ASN A 604 -22.83 -2.29 -9.97
N ILE A 605 -22.48 -3.56 -9.83
CA ILE A 605 -22.66 -4.30 -8.56
C ILE A 605 -21.83 -3.65 -7.44
N LEU A 606 -20.55 -3.33 -7.70
CA LEU A 606 -19.68 -2.71 -6.70
C LEU A 606 -20.00 -1.25 -6.43
N LEU A 607 -20.23 -0.44 -7.46
CA LEU A 607 -20.51 0.99 -7.29
C LEU A 607 -21.82 1.25 -6.54
N ASN A 608 -22.79 0.34 -6.67
CA ASN A 608 -24.05 0.39 -5.93
C ASN A 608 -24.01 -0.34 -4.58
N SER A 609 -22.91 -1.05 -4.29
CA SER A 609 -22.73 -1.72 -3.00
C SER A 609 -22.37 -0.72 -1.91
N ALA A 610 -23.09 -0.81 -0.79
CA ALA A 610 -22.83 0.02 0.38
C ALA A 610 -21.71 -0.55 1.28
N ILE A 611 -21.36 -1.82 1.10
CA ILE A 611 -20.33 -2.51 1.90
C ILE A 611 -19.07 -2.83 1.08
N ALA A 612 -19.01 -2.42 -0.19
CA ALA A 612 -17.78 -2.48 -0.96
C ALA A 612 -16.67 -1.76 -0.18
N ASP A 613 -15.56 -2.45 0.02
CA ASP A 613 -14.43 -1.88 0.73
C ASP A 613 -13.79 -0.79 -0.13
N SER A 614 -13.49 0.35 0.49
CA SER A 614 -12.85 1.48 -0.18
C SER A 614 -11.51 1.09 -0.82
N GLU A 615 -10.77 0.16 -0.22
CA GLU A 615 -9.51 -0.35 -0.75
C GLU A 615 -9.73 -1.07 -2.08
N TRP A 616 -10.79 -1.87 -2.21
CA TRP A 616 -11.08 -2.56 -3.47
C TRP A 616 -11.40 -1.56 -4.59
N LEU A 617 -12.13 -0.50 -4.26
CA LEU A 617 -12.43 0.58 -5.21
C LEU A 617 -11.17 1.37 -5.58
N PHE A 618 -10.27 1.65 -4.64
CA PHE A 618 -8.97 2.24 -4.94
C PHE A 618 -8.16 1.38 -5.90
N GLN A 619 -8.14 0.05 -5.69
CA GLN A 619 -7.44 -0.88 -6.59
C GLN A 619 -8.04 -0.93 -7.99
N ILE A 620 -9.38 -0.86 -8.13
CA ILE A 620 -10.05 -0.75 -9.44
C ILE A 620 -9.70 0.59 -10.11
N GLY A 621 -9.78 1.70 -9.37
CA GLY A 621 -9.42 3.02 -9.87
C GLY A 621 -7.97 3.08 -10.36
N LYS A 622 -7.04 2.49 -9.60
CA LYS A 622 -5.63 2.31 -9.99
C LYS A 622 -5.49 1.48 -11.26
N ALA A 623 -6.22 0.36 -11.38
CA ALA A 623 -6.19 -0.47 -12.59
C ALA A 623 -6.62 0.33 -13.83
N TYR A 624 -7.69 1.12 -13.72
CA TYR A 624 -8.14 1.98 -14.79
C TYR A 624 -7.16 3.08 -15.17
N ARG A 625 -6.55 3.73 -14.17
CA ARG A 625 -5.50 4.73 -14.39
C ARG A 625 -4.31 4.13 -15.14
N ASN A 626 -3.89 2.92 -14.77
CA ASN A 626 -2.81 2.23 -15.47
C ASN A 626 -3.17 1.87 -16.92
N SER A 627 -4.44 1.62 -17.22
CA SER A 627 -4.94 1.45 -18.59
C SER A 627 -5.24 2.80 -19.30
N LYS A 628 -4.72 3.93 -18.81
CA LYS A 628 -4.92 5.30 -19.32
C LYS A 628 -6.40 5.75 -19.40
N LYS A 629 -7.32 5.07 -18.72
CA LYS A 629 -8.77 5.38 -18.67
C LYS A 629 -9.10 6.23 -17.44
N TYR A 630 -8.56 7.45 -17.41
CA TYR A 630 -8.56 8.30 -16.20
C TYR A 630 -9.95 8.75 -15.73
N GLU A 631 -10.89 8.99 -16.64
CA GLU A 631 -12.26 9.37 -16.26
C GLU A 631 -12.97 8.24 -15.51
N ARG A 632 -12.85 7.00 -16.00
CA ARG A 632 -13.43 5.85 -15.32
C ARG A 632 -12.70 5.54 -14.02
N ALA A 633 -11.38 5.75 -13.97
CA ALA A 633 -10.63 5.70 -12.73
C ALA A 633 -11.21 6.64 -11.67
N LEU A 634 -11.51 7.89 -12.03
CA LEU A 634 -12.10 8.87 -11.09
C LEU A 634 -13.45 8.41 -10.52
N VAL A 635 -14.31 7.74 -11.30
CA VAL A 635 -15.58 7.21 -10.79
C VAL A 635 -15.37 6.30 -9.58
N PHE A 636 -14.41 5.37 -9.67
CA PHE A 636 -14.09 4.45 -8.58
C PHE A 636 -13.34 5.15 -7.44
N LEU A 637 -12.38 6.02 -7.76
CA LEU A 637 -11.58 6.72 -6.76
C LEU A 637 -12.42 7.70 -5.94
N GLU A 638 -13.37 8.42 -6.56
CA GLU A 638 -14.30 9.30 -5.84
C GLU A 638 -15.23 8.51 -4.93
N GLN A 639 -15.74 7.36 -5.41
CA GLN A 639 -16.57 6.48 -4.59
C GLN A 639 -15.76 5.89 -3.42
N ALA A 640 -14.49 5.54 -3.62
CA ALA A 640 -13.59 5.09 -2.57
C ALA A 640 -13.37 6.17 -1.51
N LEU A 641 -13.06 7.41 -1.91
CA LEU A 641 -12.92 8.56 -0.99
C LEU A 641 -14.22 8.79 -0.19
N LYS A 642 -15.37 8.69 -0.85
CA LYS A 642 -16.69 8.85 -0.21
C LYS A 642 -16.95 7.76 0.83
N GLN A 643 -16.58 6.52 0.54
CA GLN A 643 -16.76 5.38 1.46
C GLN A 643 -15.78 5.40 2.64
N ALA A 644 -14.55 5.88 2.43
CA ALA A 644 -13.54 6.00 3.47
C ALA A 644 -13.78 7.16 4.46
N LYS A 645 -14.61 8.16 4.10
CA LYS A 645 -15.04 9.26 5.00
C LYS A 645 -13.90 10.00 5.71
N ASP A 646 -12.77 10.17 5.03
CA ASP A 646 -11.53 10.78 5.55
C ASP A 646 -10.89 10.06 6.77
N GLU A 647 -11.41 8.91 7.22
CA GLU A 647 -10.72 8.02 8.18
C GLU A 647 -9.88 7.02 7.37
N PHE A 648 -8.59 6.87 7.70
CA PHE A 648 -7.65 5.89 7.10
C PHE A 648 -7.34 5.99 5.59
N ILE A 649 -7.48 7.16 4.95
CA ILE A 649 -6.98 7.35 3.57
C ILE A 649 -5.47 7.64 3.62
N SER A 650 -4.68 6.73 3.05
CA SER A 650 -3.23 6.88 2.95
C SER A 650 -2.83 8.05 2.03
N SER A 651 -1.67 8.65 2.28
CA SER A 651 -1.12 9.71 1.42
C SER A 651 -0.98 9.26 -0.04
N TYR A 652 -0.68 7.98 -0.26
CA TYR A 652 -0.64 7.40 -1.59
C TYR A 652 -1.99 7.46 -2.30
N HIS A 653 -3.08 7.12 -1.62
CA HIS A 653 -4.41 7.18 -2.21
C HIS A 653 -4.80 8.63 -2.53
N TYR A 654 -4.54 9.58 -1.64
CA TYR A 654 -4.74 11.00 -1.93
C TYR A 654 -3.94 11.46 -3.16
N ASN A 655 -2.67 11.09 -3.25
CA ASN A 655 -1.83 11.40 -4.39
C ASN A 655 -2.33 10.76 -5.69
N LEU A 656 -2.80 9.50 -5.64
CA LEU A 656 -3.38 8.79 -6.79
C LEU A 656 -4.61 9.52 -7.31
N VAL A 657 -5.54 9.90 -6.43
CA VAL A 657 -6.74 10.64 -6.86
C VAL A 657 -6.37 12.02 -7.38
N GLY A 658 -5.47 12.73 -6.70
CA GLY A 658 -4.97 14.04 -7.15
C GLY A 658 -4.36 13.98 -8.55
N LEU A 659 -3.55 12.95 -8.83
CA LEU A 659 -2.96 12.72 -10.14
C LEU A 659 -4.02 12.40 -11.21
N CYS A 660 -5.05 11.61 -10.90
CA CYS A 660 -6.13 11.35 -11.85
C CYS A 660 -6.92 12.63 -12.20
N TYR A 661 -7.22 13.48 -11.21
CA TYR A 661 -7.83 14.79 -11.49
C TYR A 661 -6.94 15.67 -12.36
N TYR A 662 -5.63 15.67 -12.09
CA TYR A 662 -4.65 16.39 -12.90
C TYR A 662 -4.60 15.88 -14.35
N LEU A 663 -4.64 14.56 -14.56
CA LEU A 663 -4.59 13.98 -15.91
C LEU A 663 -5.88 14.20 -16.70
N VAL A 664 -7.04 14.31 -16.04
CA VAL A 664 -8.33 14.57 -16.70
C VAL A 664 -8.50 16.04 -17.07
N GLN A 665 -8.07 16.97 -16.19
CA GLN A 665 -7.96 18.41 -16.45
C GLN A 665 -9.11 19.08 -17.23
N LYS A 666 -10.38 18.75 -16.93
CA LYS A 666 -11.53 19.30 -17.69
C LYS A 666 -11.67 20.82 -17.54
N ASP A 667 -11.42 21.33 -16.35
CA ASP A 667 -11.52 22.74 -16.01
C ASP A 667 -10.64 23.07 -14.78
N ASN A 668 -10.70 24.33 -14.33
CA ASN A 668 -9.95 24.79 -13.16
C ASN A 668 -10.35 24.06 -11.87
N THR A 669 -11.60 23.61 -11.74
CA THR A 669 -12.07 22.91 -10.53
C THR A 669 -11.39 21.55 -10.37
N TYR A 670 -11.10 20.86 -11.49
CA TYR A 670 -10.31 19.63 -11.49
C TYR A 670 -8.88 19.89 -11.03
N LEU A 671 -8.25 20.97 -11.51
CA LEU A 671 -6.88 21.35 -11.09
C LEU A 671 -6.83 21.79 -9.62
N GLU A 672 -7.84 22.52 -9.13
CA GLU A 672 -7.98 22.88 -7.72
C GLU A 672 -8.11 21.63 -6.84
N LYS A 673 -8.95 20.66 -7.25
CA LYS A 673 -9.06 19.36 -6.56
C LYS A 673 -7.77 18.55 -6.61
N ALA A 674 -7.10 18.51 -7.76
CA ALA A 674 -5.82 17.83 -7.92
C ALA A 674 -4.77 18.37 -6.94
N LEU A 675 -4.69 19.70 -6.83
CA LEU A 675 -3.80 20.37 -5.88
C LEU A 675 -4.19 20.06 -4.43
N GLN A 676 -5.47 20.20 -4.07
CA GLN A 676 -5.95 19.93 -2.73
C GLN A 676 -5.62 18.50 -2.26
N LEU A 677 -5.83 17.50 -3.12
CA LEU A 677 -5.55 16.10 -2.80
C LEU A 677 -4.04 15.82 -2.75
N SER A 678 -3.24 16.42 -3.64
CA SER A 678 -1.79 16.30 -3.60
C SER A 678 -1.19 16.92 -2.32
N GLU A 679 -1.78 18.01 -1.84
CA GLU A 679 -1.39 18.62 -0.57
C GLU A 679 -1.78 17.78 0.65
N LYS A 680 -2.95 17.13 0.64
CA LYS A 680 -3.34 16.16 1.67
C LYS A 680 -2.31 15.02 1.77
N ALA A 681 -1.85 14.50 0.62
CA ALA A 681 -0.80 13.49 0.58
C ALA A 681 0.52 13.97 1.20
N LEU A 682 0.90 15.23 0.98
CA LEU A 682 2.13 15.80 1.52
C LEU A 682 2.08 16.05 3.03
N HIS A 683 0.89 16.35 3.58
CA HIS A 683 0.74 16.70 5.00
C HIS A 683 0.95 15.50 5.95
N ASN A 684 0.61 14.29 5.51
CA ASN A 684 0.74 13.07 6.32
C ASN A 684 1.33 11.92 5.48
N PRO A 685 2.63 11.97 5.13
CA PRO A 685 3.23 11.03 4.19
C PRO A 685 3.36 9.62 4.81
N ASP A 686 2.91 8.59 4.08
CA ASP A 686 3.00 7.20 4.53
C ASP A 686 4.45 6.68 4.53
N SER A 687 5.33 7.33 3.75
CA SER A 687 6.74 6.95 3.62
C SER A 687 7.60 8.13 3.20
N GLU A 688 8.78 8.27 3.83
CA GLU A 688 9.80 9.24 3.42
C GLU A 688 10.30 8.97 1.99
N ASP A 689 10.18 7.76 1.46
CA ASP A 689 10.61 7.42 0.10
C ASP A 689 9.71 8.06 -0.96
N ARG A 690 8.44 8.31 -0.64
CA ARG A 690 7.47 8.88 -1.60
C ARG A 690 7.42 10.40 -1.58
N LEU A 691 8.07 11.06 -0.62
CA LEU A 691 8.02 12.51 -0.44
C LEU A 691 8.43 13.28 -1.71
N HIS A 692 9.47 12.81 -2.42
CA HIS A 692 9.89 13.48 -3.66
C HIS A 692 8.79 13.48 -4.74
N THR A 693 7.96 12.43 -4.79
CA THR A 693 6.83 12.31 -5.72
C THR A 693 5.71 13.25 -5.31
N TYR A 694 5.38 13.33 -4.02
CA TYR A 694 4.32 14.22 -3.53
C TYR A 694 4.67 15.69 -3.73
N TYR A 695 5.90 16.09 -3.39
CA TYR A 695 6.41 17.43 -3.69
C TYR A 695 6.41 17.73 -5.19
N GLY A 696 6.81 16.77 -6.02
CA GLY A 696 6.76 16.89 -7.48
C GLY A 696 5.36 17.17 -8.00
N ASN A 697 4.38 16.37 -7.57
CA ASN A 697 2.99 16.46 -8.03
C ASN A 697 2.33 17.76 -7.56
N VAL A 698 2.57 18.19 -6.31
CA VAL A 698 2.14 19.52 -5.82
C VAL A 698 2.76 20.62 -6.69
N GLY A 699 4.05 20.51 -6.98
CA GLY A 699 4.79 21.46 -7.79
C GLY A 699 4.19 21.65 -9.19
N ILE A 700 3.95 20.55 -9.88
CA ILE A 700 3.36 20.51 -11.22
C ILE A 700 1.91 21.03 -11.18
N ALA A 701 1.09 20.55 -10.24
CA ALA A 701 -0.31 20.99 -10.11
C ALA A 701 -0.41 22.50 -9.85
N CYS A 702 0.43 23.06 -8.96
CA CYS A 702 0.50 24.51 -8.73
C CYS A 702 0.89 25.29 -9.99
N GLY A 703 1.93 24.85 -10.70
CA GLY A 703 2.41 25.52 -11.91
C GLY A 703 1.36 25.54 -13.02
N THR A 704 0.69 24.40 -13.23
CA THR A 704 -0.37 24.27 -14.24
C THR A 704 -1.61 25.09 -13.89
N LEU A 705 -2.04 25.08 -12.62
CA LEU A 705 -3.16 25.91 -12.15
C LEU A 705 -2.86 27.41 -12.29
N ALA A 706 -1.64 27.83 -11.95
CA ALA A 706 -1.18 29.21 -12.13
C ALA A 706 -1.19 29.63 -13.61
N ALA A 707 -0.75 28.75 -14.51
CA ALA A 707 -0.78 28.98 -15.95
C ALA A 707 -2.22 29.10 -16.49
N HIS A 708 -3.16 28.33 -15.95
CA HIS A 708 -4.58 28.41 -16.31
C HIS A 708 -5.19 29.76 -15.91
N TYR A 709 -5.02 30.18 -14.65
CA TYR A 709 -5.47 31.51 -14.21
C TYR A 709 -4.78 32.66 -14.97
N SER A 710 -3.54 32.47 -15.41
CA SER A 710 -2.82 33.45 -16.22
C SER A 710 -3.45 33.67 -17.60
N LYS A 711 -4.23 32.71 -18.11
CA LYS A 711 -4.95 32.78 -19.39
C LYS A 711 -6.36 33.39 -19.25
N GLU A 712 -6.87 33.56 -18.04
CA GLU A 712 -8.19 34.15 -17.81
C GLU A 712 -8.24 35.65 -18.14
N LYS A 713 -9.44 36.13 -18.50
CA LYS A 713 -9.65 37.54 -18.89
C LYS A 713 -9.30 38.53 -17.76
N GLN A 714 -9.42 38.11 -16.50
CA GLN A 714 -9.05 38.91 -15.32
C GLN A 714 -7.85 38.26 -14.63
N LYS A 715 -6.65 38.75 -14.94
CA LYS A 715 -5.41 38.25 -14.33
C LYS A 715 -5.29 38.76 -12.89
N ASP A 716 -5.51 37.89 -11.92
CA ASP A 716 -5.26 38.21 -10.52
C ASP A 716 -3.83 37.80 -10.11
N ARG A 717 -2.89 38.77 -10.14
CA ARG A 717 -1.51 38.55 -9.71
C ARG A 717 -1.42 38.03 -8.27
N ASN A 718 -2.34 38.43 -7.38
CA ASN A 718 -2.35 38.01 -5.98
C ASN A 718 -2.72 36.53 -5.82
N LYS A 719 -3.40 35.94 -6.80
CA LYS A 719 -3.71 34.51 -6.84
C LYS A 719 -2.62 33.71 -7.55
N ILE A 720 -2.06 34.25 -8.64
CA ILE A 720 -1.13 33.55 -9.52
C ILE A 720 0.30 33.45 -8.94
N VAL A 721 0.84 34.56 -8.44
CA VAL A 721 2.23 34.61 -7.96
C VAL A 721 2.48 33.64 -6.78
N PRO A 722 1.58 33.53 -5.77
CA PRO A 722 1.76 32.54 -4.71
C PRO A 722 1.78 31.10 -5.21
N LEU A 723 0.99 30.76 -6.24
CA LEU A 723 0.96 29.43 -6.83
C LEU A 723 2.29 29.10 -7.52
N TYR A 724 2.85 30.02 -8.32
CA TYR A 724 4.17 29.79 -8.92
C TYR A 724 5.30 29.69 -7.87
N ASN A 725 5.26 30.51 -6.81
CA ASN A 725 6.23 30.40 -5.72
C ASN A 725 6.12 29.05 -4.99
N LYS A 726 4.89 28.59 -4.73
CA LYS A 726 4.64 27.26 -4.15
C LYS A 726 5.14 26.15 -5.07
N ALA A 727 4.91 26.28 -6.38
CA ALA A 727 5.41 25.34 -7.38
C ALA A 727 6.94 25.23 -7.35
N VAL A 728 7.64 26.37 -7.36
CA VAL A 728 9.11 26.43 -7.29
C VAL A 728 9.64 25.79 -6.02
N HIS A 729 9.03 26.08 -4.87
CA HIS A 729 9.44 25.51 -3.59
C HIS A 729 9.28 23.98 -3.61
N ALA A 730 8.11 23.49 -3.99
CA ALA A 730 7.81 22.06 -4.01
C ALA A 730 8.72 21.29 -4.99
N LEU A 731 8.92 21.80 -6.22
CA LEU A 731 9.83 21.18 -7.19
C LEU A 731 11.29 21.18 -6.71
N THR A 732 11.69 22.21 -5.96
CA THR A 732 13.03 22.25 -5.37
C THR A 732 13.22 21.19 -4.29
N GLU A 733 12.25 21.05 -3.38
CA GLU A 733 12.30 19.99 -2.37
C GLU A 733 12.33 18.60 -3.01
N ALA A 734 11.53 18.36 -4.06
CA ALA A 734 11.54 17.10 -4.79
C ALA A 734 12.93 16.76 -5.36
N VAL A 735 13.58 17.73 -5.99
CA VAL A 735 14.94 17.58 -6.54
C VAL A 735 15.96 17.33 -5.43
N GLU A 736 15.91 18.08 -4.33
CA GLU A 736 16.85 17.92 -3.22
C GLU A 736 16.69 16.60 -2.46
N ILE A 737 15.46 16.07 -2.34
CA ILE A 737 15.23 14.73 -1.78
C ILE A 737 15.83 13.66 -2.70
N ARG A 738 15.60 13.72 -4.01
CA ARG A 738 16.18 12.77 -4.96
C ARG A 738 17.70 12.79 -4.96
N LYS A 739 18.32 13.98 -4.93
CA LYS A 739 19.79 14.13 -4.76
C LYS A 739 20.29 13.44 -3.49
N ARG A 740 19.67 13.74 -2.35
CA ARG A 740 20.03 13.14 -1.04
C ARG A 740 19.93 11.61 -1.06
N LYS A 741 18.92 11.06 -1.76
CA LYS A 741 18.69 9.62 -1.87
C LYS A 741 19.39 8.95 -3.06
N SER A 742 20.19 9.67 -3.84
CA SER A 742 20.84 9.15 -5.07
C SER A 742 19.85 8.54 -6.07
N ILE A 743 18.62 9.05 -6.10
CA ILE A 743 17.58 8.66 -7.07
C ILE A 743 17.80 9.48 -8.34
N LYS A 744 17.68 8.86 -9.52
CA LYS A 744 17.73 9.55 -10.82
C LYS A 744 16.74 10.72 -10.83
N ILE A 745 17.16 11.88 -11.31
CA ILE A 745 16.30 13.06 -11.44
C ILE A 745 15.84 13.14 -12.89
N GLU A 746 14.54 13.15 -13.09
CA GLU A 746 13.91 13.29 -14.40
C GLU A 746 13.94 14.76 -14.85
N ASP A 747 14.05 14.97 -16.17
CA ASP A 747 14.15 16.30 -16.78
C ASP A 747 12.91 17.18 -16.48
N TYR A 748 11.73 16.57 -16.40
CA TYR A 748 10.48 17.32 -16.18
C TYR A 748 10.45 18.15 -14.88
N PHE A 749 11.20 17.77 -13.84
CA PHE A 749 11.29 18.57 -12.62
C PHE A 749 11.92 19.94 -12.91
N TYR A 750 13.01 19.93 -13.67
CA TYR A 750 13.71 21.15 -14.09
C TYR A 750 12.87 21.93 -15.09
N VAL A 751 12.23 21.26 -16.07
CA VAL A 751 11.37 21.93 -17.06
C VAL A 751 10.23 22.70 -16.36
N ASN A 752 9.49 22.04 -15.47
CA ASN A 752 8.36 22.68 -14.78
C ASN A 752 8.82 23.83 -13.88
N ARG A 753 9.97 23.68 -13.20
CA ARG A 753 10.52 24.73 -12.34
C ARG A 753 11.03 25.93 -13.15
N ALA A 754 11.68 25.67 -14.30
CA ALA A 754 12.12 26.69 -15.24
C ALA A 754 10.94 27.52 -15.78
N ILE A 755 9.84 26.85 -16.15
CA ILE A 755 8.61 27.54 -16.58
C ILE A 755 8.09 28.44 -15.46
N CYS A 756 8.05 27.97 -14.22
CA CYS A 756 7.60 28.78 -13.09
C CYS A 756 8.50 30.02 -12.88
N TYR A 757 9.83 29.85 -12.92
CA TYR A 757 10.77 30.98 -12.82
C TYR A 757 10.58 31.99 -13.96
N ARG A 758 10.38 31.50 -15.19
CA ARG A 758 10.14 32.37 -16.34
C ARG A 758 8.85 33.18 -16.18
N GLU A 759 7.75 32.55 -15.77
CA GLU A 759 6.48 33.26 -15.58
C GLU A 759 6.55 34.24 -14.41
N LEU A 760 7.23 33.90 -13.31
CA LEU A 760 7.54 34.85 -12.23
C LEU A 760 8.36 36.03 -12.74
N GLY A 761 9.41 35.79 -13.54
CA GLY A 761 10.23 36.84 -14.13
C GLY A 761 9.43 37.80 -15.02
N LYS A 762 8.46 37.30 -15.79
CA LYS A 762 7.53 38.14 -16.58
C LYS A 762 6.60 39.00 -15.73
N MET A 763 6.32 38.59 -14.49
CA MET A 763 5.44 39.29 -13.56
C MET A 763 6.18 40.20 -12.58
N GLU A 764 7.51 40.08 -12.52
CA GLU A 764 8.38 40.89 -11.68
C GLU A 764 8.59 42.28 -12.27
N ASP A 765 8.40 43.30 -11.45
CA ASP A 765 8.49 44.70 -11.86
C ASP A 765 9.93 45.23 -11.65
N ASP A 766 10.69 44.67 -10.70
CA ASP A 766 12.11 45.00 -10.49
C ASP A 766 13.01 44.29 -11.51
N LYS A 767 13.76 45.06 -12.31
CA LYS A 767 14.60 44.52 -13.38
C LYS A 767 15.72 43.59 -12.87
N SER A 768 16.26 43.85 -11.68
CA SER A 768 17.33 43.02 -11.11
C SER A 768 16.79 41.66 -10.68
N ASN A 769 15.65 41.64 -9.99
CA ASN A 769 14.97 40.42 -9.59
C ASN A 769 14.44 39.63 -10.79
N GLN A 770 13.92 40.33 -11.81
CA GLN A 770 13.49 39.74 -13.07
C GLN A 770 14.65 39.01 -13.76
N ALA A 771 15.81 39.65 -13.90
CA ALA A 771 16.99 39.03 -14.50
C ALA A 771 17.44 37.79 -13.69
N ALA A 772 17.44 37.87 -12.35
CA ALA A 772 17.79 36.75 -11.49
C ALA A 772 16.84 35.54 -11.68
N LEU A 773 15.53 35.78 -11.81
CA LEU A 773 14.55 34.73 -12.11
C LEU A 773 14.76 34.11 -13.49
N PHE A 774 15.05 34.93 -14.50
CA PHE A 774 15.35 34.44 -15.85
C PHE A 774 16.63 33.61 -15.90
N HIS A 775 17.71 34.00 -15.21
CA HIS A 775 18.91 33.17 -15.13
C HIS A 775 18.63 31.81 -14.47
N LYS A 776 17.85 31.77 -13.38
CA LYS A 776 17.43 30.49 -12.77
C LYS A 776 16.63 29.61 -13.75
N ALA A 777 15.76 30.21 -14.55
CA ALA A 777 15.03 29.49 -15.59
C ALA A 777 15.97 28.92 -16.67
N LEU A 778 16.95 29.71 -17.12
CA LEU A 778 17.96 29.27 -18.10
C LEU A 778 18.82 28.13 -17.58
N GLU A 779 19.24 28.17 -16.32
CA GLU A 779 19.97 27.09 -15.65
C GLU A 779 19.16 25.79 -15.65
N ASP A 780 17.90 25.84 -15.20
CA ASP A 780 17.03 24.67 -15.15
C ASP A 780 16.74 24.09 -16.55
N PHE A 781 16.46 24.93 -17.56
CA PHE A 781 16.29 24.44 -18.94
C PHE A 781 17.57 23.78 -19.47
N SER A 782 18.75 24.31 -19.11
CA SER A 782 20.03 23.72 -19.51
C SER A 782 20.24 22.36 -18.85
N PHE A 783 19.92 22.22 -17.57
CA PHE A 783 19.94 20.93 -16.88
C PHE A 783 18.97 19.93 -17.52
N ALA A 784 17.73 20.34 -17.81
CA ALA A 784 16.77 19.50 -18.50
C ALA A 784 17.29 19.00 -19.86
N ASN A 785 17.82 19.90 -20.68
CA ASN A 785 18.38 19.57 -21.99
C ASN A 785 19.64 18.69 -21.91
N SER A 786 20.41 18.75 -20.82
CA SER A 786 21.54 17.83 -20.59
C SER A 786 21.09 16.39 -20.32
N ILE A 787 19.86 16.20 -19.82
CA ILE A 787 19.25 14.89 -19.54
C ILE A 787 18.51 14.40 -20.79
N ASN A 788 17.62 15.23 -21.33
CA ASN A 788 16.80 14.93 -22.50
C ASN A 788 16.62 16.21 -23.34
N PRO A 789 17.39 16.40 -24.43
CA PRO A 789 17.28 17.56 -25.29
C PRO A 789 15.87 17.72 -25.87
N ASP A 790 15.26 18.88 -25.68
CA ASP A 790 13.90 19.15 -26.16
C ASP A 790 13.77 20.51 -26.84
N ARG A 791 13.03 20.54 -27.96
CA ARG A 791 12.84 21.74 -28.78
C ARG A 791 12.11 22.87 -28.03
N GLU A 792 11.13 22.55 -27.19
CA GLU A 792 10.36 23.55 -26.45
C GLU A 792 11.22 24.16 -25.33
N ASN A 793 12.12 23.39 -24.72
CA ASN A 793 13.10 23.93 -23.77
C ASN A 793 14.01 24.95 -24.44
N TYR A 794 14.61 24.61 -25.60
CA TYR A 794 15.44 25.55 -26.35
C TYR A 794 14.67 26.80 -26.82
N TRP A 795 13.43 26.63 -27.26
CA TRP A 795 12.54 27.74 -27.59
C TRP A 795 12.33 28.67 -26.38
N ASN A 796 12.05 28.11 -25.20
CA ASN A 796 11.84 28.88 -23.99
C ASN A 796 13.11 29.62 -23.55
N GLN A 797 14.30 29.01 -23.69
CA GLN A 797 15.58 29.68 -23.44
C GLN A 797 15.82 30.84 -24.41
N ALA A 798 15.55 30.64 -25.71
CA ALA A 798 15.68 31.69 -26.70
C ALA A 798 14.81 32.91 -26.37
N LEU A 799 13.55 32.69 -25.97
CA LEU A 799 12.66 33.77 -25.56
C LEU A 799 13.18 34.55 -24.35
N ILE A 800 13.82 33.88 -23.39
CA ILE A 800 14.42 34.53 -22.21
C ILE A 800 15.63 35.36 -22.62
N HIS A 801 16.55 34.80 -23.40
CA HIS A 801 17.74 35.50 -23.91
C HIS A 801 17.38 36.75 -24.71
N ILE A 802 16.30 36.70 -25.52
CA ILE A 802 15.79 37.88 -26.24
C ILE A 802 15.34 38.98 -25.28
N VAL A 803 14.70 38.64 -24.17
CA VAL A 803 14.28 39.61 -23.15
C VAL A 803 15.48 40.22 -22.42
N LEU A 804 16.54 39.44 -22.19
CA LEU A 804 17.79 39.89 -21.58
C LEU A 804 18.70 40.68 -22.54
N GLY A 805 18.43 40.65 -23.86
CA GLY A 805 19.26 41.30 -24.88
C GLY A 805 20.46 40.47 -25.34
N GLU A 806 20.49 39.18 -25.01
CA GLU A 806 21.55 38.22 -25.30
C GLU A 806 21.27 37.56 -26.66
N HIS A 807 21.40 38.32 -27.74
CA HIS A 807 20.95 37.89 -29.07
C HIS A 807 21.71 36.68 -29.63
N LYS A 808 22.99 36.54 -29.31
CA LYS A 808 23.83 35.42 -29.77
C LYS A 808 23.39 34.11 -29.17
N GLU A 809 23.16 34.10 -27.86
CA GLU A 809 22.65 32.96 -27.10
C GLU A 809 21.24 32.60 -27.57
N ALA A 810 20.37 33.59 -27.80
CA ALA A 810 19.04 33.38 -28.36
C ALA A 810 19.07 32.69 -29.74
N ALA A 811 19.93 33.16 -30.65
CA ALA A 811 20.10 32.57 -31.97
C ALA A 811 20.63 31.11 -31.87
N SER A 812 21.58 30.86 -30.95
CA SER A 812 22.08 29.51 -30.68
C SER A 812 20.96 28.57 -30.23
N CYS A 813 20.13 28.96 -29.27
CA CYS A 813 19.01 28.16 -28.79
C CYS A 813 17.99 27.85 -29.92
N LEU A 814 17.65 28.84 -30.75
CA LEU A 814 16.73 28.62 -31.89
C LEU A 814 17.28 27.61 -32.89
N ILE A 815 18.59 27.66 -33.18
CA ILE A 815 19.25 26.69 -34.06
C ILE A 815 19.23 25.28 -33.45
N HIS A 816 19.41 25.13 -32.13
CA HIS A 816 19.25 23.83 -31.48
C HIS A 816 17.82 23.29 -31.60
N ALA A 817 16.81 24.14 -31.42
CA ALA A 817 15.41 23.73 -31.59
C ALA A 817 15.11 23.28 -33.03
N ILE A 818 15.59 24.04 -34.02
CA ILE A 818 15.46 23.75 -35.45
C ILE A 818 16.14 22.42 -35.82
N ALA A 819 17.34 22.17 -35.27
CA ALA A 819 18.09 20.94 -35.54
C ALA A 819 17.39 19.68 -35.02
N ILE A 820 16.57 19.80 -33.97
CA ILE A 820 15.73 18.71 -33.47
C ILE A 820 14.50 18.52 -34.37
N GLN A 821 13.74 19.60 -34.60
CA GLN A 821 12.59 19.59 -35.50
C GLN A 821 12.30 21.01 -36.01
N THR A 822 12.12 21.14 -37.32
CA THR A 822 11.84 22.43 -37.94
C THR A 822 10.40 22.88 -37.69
N ASP A 823 10.23 24.15 -37.35
CA ASP A 823 8.93 24.81 -37.17
C ASP A 823 9.07 26.28 -37.65
N PRO A 824 8.12 26.82 -38.45
CA PRO A 824 8.14 28.21 -38.90
C PRO A 824 8.37 29.24 -37.78
N LYS A 825 7.84 29.00 -36.57
CA LYS A 825 7.95 29.94 -35.44
C LYS A 825 9.41 30.21 -35.03
N TYR A 826 10.30 29.23 -35.21
CA TYR A 826 11.72 29.37 -34.88
C TYR A 826 12.45 30.23 -35.90
N TRP A 827 12.18 30.00 -37.19
CA TRP A 827 12.74 30.77 -38.28
C TRP A 827 12.33 32.23 -38.22
N ASP A 828 11.04 32.51 -37.99
CA ASP A 828 10.53 33.88 -37.86
C ASP A 828 11.27 34.65 -36.77
N LYS A 829 11.50 34.02 -35.62
CA LYS A 829 12.22 34.65 -34.51
C LYS A 829 13.70 34.83 -34.79
N LEU A 830 14.32 33.87 -35.48
CA LEU A 830 15.73 33.91 -35.85
C LEU A 830 16.00 34.99 -36.91
N HIS A 831 15.12 35.13 -37.91
CA HIS A 831 15.20 36.20 -38.91
C HIS A 831 15.09 37.58 -38.27
N ALA A 832 14.16 37.76 -37.32
CA ALA A 832 14.05 39.01 -36.57
C ALA A 832 15.32 39.35 -35.77
N LEU A 833 16.11 38.35 -35.36
CA LEU A 833 17.43 38.58 -34.75
C LEU A 833 18.48 38.96 -35.80
N PHE A 834 18.47 38.34 -36.97
CA PHE A 834 19.38 38.69 -38.08
C PHE A 834 19.15 40.11 -38.60
N GLU A 835 17.91 40.58 -38.65
CA GLU A 835 17.60 41.98 -39.01
C GLU A 835 18.21 42.98 -38.01
N LYS A 836 18.25 42.61 -36.72
CA LYS A 836 18.84 43.45 -35.68
C LYS A 836 20.37 43.37 -35.65
N GLU A 837 20.91 42.17 -35.85
CA GLU A 837 22.34 41.89 -35.75
C GLU A 837 22.77 40.90 -36.84
N PRO A 838 23.06 41.39 -38.06
CA PRO A 838 23.33 40.55 -39.22
C PRO A 838 24.53 39.60 -39.07
N ALA A 839 25.50 39.95 -38.21
CA ALA A 839 26.68 39.11 -37.94
C ALA A 839 26.34 37.74 -37.34
N LEU A 840 25.19 37.61 -36.67
CA LEU A 840 24.73 36.35 -36.08
C LEU A 840 24.48 35.25 -37.12
N VAL A 841 24.24 35.62 -38.39
CA VAL A 841 23.96 34.68 -39.47
C VAL A 841 25.13 33.71 -39.70
N MET A 842 26.38 34.19 -39.57
CA MET A 842 27.57 33.36 -39.69
C MET A 842 27.67 32.32 -38.58
N ASP A 843 27.48 32.75 -37.33
CA ASP A 843 27.51 31.88 -36.15
C ASP A 843 26.38 30.84 -36.20
N ALA A 844 25.17 31.25 -36.62
CA ALA A 844 24.01 30.38 -36.77
C ALA A 844 24.21 29.31 -37.85
N ALA A 845 24.77 29.70 -39.01
CA ALA A 845 25.10 28.76 -40.09
C ALA A 845 26.17 27.75 -39.67
N ALA A 846 27.22 28.20 -38.98
CA ALA A 846 28.28 27.32 -38.48
C ALA A 846 27.72 26.32 -37.44
N LEU A 847 26.89 26.78 -36.52
CA LEU A 847 26.26 25.94 -35.50
C LEU A 847 25.29 24.93 -36.11
N TYR A 848 24.46 25.34 -37.08
CA TYR A 848 23.51 24.45 -37.76
C TYR A 848 24.24 23.29 -38.43
N LYS A 849 25.31 23.57 -39.21
CA LYS A 849 26.13 22.55 -39.86
C LYS A 849 26.75 21.60 -38.84
N LYS A 850 27.23 22.13 -37.72
CA LYS A 850 27.82 21.32 -36.63
C LYS A 850 26.80 20.38 -35.99
N LEU A 851 25.56 20.82 -35.78
CA LEU A 851 24.53 20.03 -35.10
C LEU A 851 23.89 18.97 -36.02
N THR A 852 23.66 19.30 -37.29
CA THR A 852 22.96 18.40 -38.24
C THR A 852 23.92 17.53 -39.05
N GLY A 853 25.20 17.90 -39.15
CA GLY A 853 26.18 17.26 -40.02
C GLY A 853 25.96 17.52 -41.52
N GLN A 854 25.00 18.38 -41.88
CA GLN A 854 24.70 18.72 -43.27
C GLN A 854 25.60 19.88 -43.74
N GLU A 855 26.24 19.72 -44.91
CA GLU A 855 27.02 20.81 -45.51
C GLU A 855 26.13 21.89 -46.16
N GLU A 856 24.98 21.48 -46.68
CA GLU A 856 23.98 22.38 -47.28
C GLU A 856 23.10 23.02 -46.21
N LEU A 857 22.97 24.35 -46.26
CA LEU A 857 22.08 25.10 -45.37
C LEU A 857 20.64 25.05 -45.92
N PRO A 858 19.63 24.94 -45.03
CA PRO A 858 18.23 25.07 -45.42
C PRO A 858 17.99 26.44 -46.05
N GLN A 859 17.02 26.54 -46.96
CA GLN A 859 16.81 27.73 -47.79
C GLN A 859 16.57 28.99 -46.94
N GLU A 860 15.87 28.82 -45.82
CA GLU A 860 15.58 29.83 -44.81
C GLU A 860 16.86 30.39 -44.16
N LEU A 861 17.91 29.59 -43.98
CA LEU A 861 19.19 30.07 -43.43
C LEU A 861 20.19 30.48 -44.53
N LYS A 862 20.10 29.85 -45.70
CA LYS A 862 20.98 30.07 -46.85
C LYS A 862 20.83 31.47 -47.44
N GLN A 863 19.60 31.95 -47.63
CA GLN A 863 19.35 33.28 -48.19
C GLN A 863 19.94 34.42 -47.34
N PRO A 864 19.71 34.50 -46.01
CA PRO A 864 20.37 35.47 -45.16
C PRO A 864 21.90 35.35 -45.18
N TYR A 865 22.41 34.12 -45.20
CA TYR A 865 23.85 33.85 -45.18
C TYR A 865 24.57 34.36 -46.43
N GLU A 866 24.05 34.08 -47.62
CA GLU A 866 24.58 34.59 -48.89
C GLU A 866 24.45 36.12 -48.98
N THR A 867 23.33 36.68 -48.51
CA THR A 867 23.12 38.14 -48.46
C THR A 867 24.16 38.83 -47.59
N TYR A 868 24.47 38.26 -46.42
CA TYR A 868 25.46 38.80 -45.50
C TYR A 868 26.89 38.69 -46.05
N LEU A 869 27.26 37.55 -46.66
CA LEU A 869 28.56 37.37 -47.32
C LEU A 869 28.80 38.39 -48.44
N ASN A 870 27.80 38.60 -49.30
CA ASN A 870 27.89 39.60 -50.37
C ASN A 870 28.09 41.02 -49.82
N HIS A 871 27.47 41.35 -48.68
CA HIS A 871 27.65 42.65 -48.03
C HIS A 871 29.05 42.83 -47.42
N LEU A 872 29.61 41.78 -46.82
CA LEU A 872 31.00 41.73 -46.33
C LEU A 872 32.01 41.92 -47.48
N GLU A 873 31.84 41.21 -48.60
CA GLU A 873 32.72 41.37 -49.76
C GLU A 873 32.67 42.78 -50.36
N MET A 874 31.49 43.42 -50.35
CA MET A 874 31.34 44.81 -50.80
C MET A 874 32.01 45.81 -49.87
N THR A 875 31.87 45.64 -48.54
CA THR A 875 32.51 46.52 -47.54
C THR A 875 34.03 46.33 -47.47
N GLU A 876 34.54 45.11 -47.69
CA GLU A 876 35.98 44.86 -47.83
C GLU A 876 36.55 45.51 -49.11
N ARG A 877 35.82 45.49 -50.22
CA ARG A 877 36.21 46.20 -51.46
C ARG A 877 36.21 47.72 -51.29
N GLU A 878 35.24 48.28 -50.58
CA GLU A 878 35.18 49.72 -50.28
C GLU A 878 36.28 50.17 -49.30
N SER A 879 36.61 49.34 -48.29
CA SER A 879 37.72 49.58 -47.36
C SER A 879 39.09 49.47 -48.04
N ALA A 880 39.26 48.53 -48.98
CA ALA A 880 40.48 48.40 -49.79
C ALA A 880 40.65 49.57 -50.78
N ALA A 881 39.56 50.09 -51.35
CA ALA A 881 39.58 51.29 -52.19
C ALA A 881 39.86 52.58 -51.39
N GLY A 882 39.36 52.68 -50.15
CA GLY A 882 39.64 53.80 -49.24
C GLY A 882 41.10 53.86 -48.78
N LYS A 883 41.75 52.71 -48.56
CA LYS A 883 43.19 52.64 -48.24
C LYS A 883 44.12 52.93 -49.43
N GLN A 884 43.64 52.81 -50.67
CA GLN A 884 44.39 53.22 -51.87
C GLN A 884 44.28 54.73 -52.18
N LEU A 885 43.33 55.45 -51.57
CA LEU A 885 43.20 56.91 -51.71
C LEU A 885 44.04 57.71 -50.70
N ASP A 886 44.52 57.09 -49.62
CA ASP A 886 45.38 57.71 -48.60
C ASP A 886 46.90 57.53 -48.88
N GLN A 887 47.24 57.02 -50.07
CA GLN A 887 48.62 56.91 -50.58
C GLN A 887 48.76 57.60 -51.94
N ASN A 888 48.55 58.92 -51.97
CA ASN A 888 49.14 59.78 -53.00
C ASN A 888 49.73 61.03 -52.33
N PRO A 889 51.04 61.30 -52.49
CA PRO A 889 51.69 62.48 -51.93
C PRO A 889 51.33 63.71 -52.77
N GLU A 890 50.74 64.73 -52.16
CA GLU A 890 50.78 66.09 -52.72
C GLU A 890 52.15 66.68 -52.41
N ASP A 891 52.91 66.95 -53.46
CA ASP A 891 54.11 67.79 -53.44
C ASP A 891 53.83 69.00 -54.35
N SER A 892 54.45 70.15 -54.01
CA SER A 892 54.40 71.52 -54.58
C SER A 892 53.35 72.48 -53.95
N ASP A 893 53.68 73.65 -53.41
CA ASP A 893 54.78 74.58 -53.75
C ASP A 893 55.17 75.61 -52.64
N SER A 894 56.45 76.03 -52.72
CA SER A 894 57.07 77.35 -52.43
C SER A 894 57.00 78.04 -51.05
N GLU A 895 58.09 78.01 -50.27
CA GLU A 895 59.18 79.03 -50.16
C GLU A 895 60.23 78.61 -49.12
#